data_AF-A0A7V9PZT7-F1
#
_entry.id   AF-A0A7V9PZT7-F1
#
_cell.length_a   1.000
_cell.length_b   1.000
_cell.length_c   1.000
_cell.angle_alpha   90.00
_cell.angle_beta   90.00
_cell.angle_gamma   90.00
#
_symmetry.space_group_name_H-M   'P 1'
#
loop_
_entity.id
_entity.type
_entity.pdbx_description
1 polymer ?
#
loop_
_entity_poly.entity_id
_entity_poly.type
_entity_poly.pdbx_seq_one_letter_code
_entity_poly.pdbx_strand_id
1 'polypeptide(L)'
;MKTVNLRDERGVAMILFAVILPLTFILAAATWDVGNWWVHRKHLQTKVDAAAFAGGGVWNFPCGDAVTGNSATIEATARKFFGPHTTAAGTVLTGGYNPQVGGGAALASDIHVVLNGMDWYDNDTGLAPADRLSPPNPSICDSKTLDVKATEDDTDALFGWLPFFPDIKRKARVQIEEAEGLSGLLPIAVRIPRPLSAAAIFYDETPGPRYGEILDVKYMCEDNTIFGLPAGQGGWTTLSSDPSCSYTSWATFHPDTSNGIAIATSFKPRCGAGSPPAVQPCLNVGPSWKGAQVQDFCRQASGLVQCFFASGVGSTQTINSGLQFIRGYTDENVGNGPPNVESAWLDTPSPVACAGSYFNSPPIASGSCTATLHADVDIGSFDPPGPIGETRTTADTEVKYGLVHGNTSVLGSTCLDGSNRPNCNMSPSWTSSVTFPSGSARSAIAIRVRLRNTKVGPAGPGQIDCGNNFSATCQWFFTAAGRTTNWPNNAATLLNVFENPIQRAFRGNLDRSGPIKWLRLASGNLSGATCVPALIDGQAASHIAGAERCFYIDMGLQGGIAQDQDEPPIALNLGDTSSQRAVLDCDPKISTIKDEIQQGCGPFYATNTFLTNPYCPKLTSVNQFFAVPKAAPFDNWPPYRCVVTQTTNAANQIMQGFNQRLFGVSNNPTCPAENTTQVPGQPEPFTPGRNYWHDANNQLDGYTFAQDNPLPKRGNRLRDDDPRLVTLFFTPYDSFSNKPGNDVFPIVAFGNFYITGYGRTTGSGGNWQGGAPEDPCTDGNVPDPLNGLPFGVGNEPPPDLDLTDGDTWVWGHFVNDVQPNASTSGGTGIICNPGASFQPCVAVLVE
;
A
#
# COMPACT_ATOMS: atom_id res chain seq x y z
N MET A 1 -5.11 113.78 0.46
CA MET A 1 -5.39 112.87 -0.67
C MET A 1 -4.12 112.70 -1.48
N LYS A 2 -3.48 111.52 -1.35
CA LYS A 2 -2.37 111.05 -2.17
C LYS A 2 -2.87 109.72 -2.75
N THR A 3 -2.99 109.64 -4.07
CA THR A 3 -3.57 108.51 -4.79
C THR A 3 -2.71 107.26 -4.58
N VAL A 4 -3.30 106.22 -3.99
CA VAL A 4 -2.70 104.89 -3.85
C VAL A 4 -2.88 104.17 -5.18
N ASN A 5 -1.77 103.89 -5.87
CA ASN A 5 -1.74 103.12 -7.10
C ASN A 5 -1.56 101.64 -6.73
N LEU A 6 -2.65 100.89 -6.69
CA LEU A 6 -2.69 99.43 -6.58
C LEU A 6 -2.48 98.84 -7.99
N ARG A 7 -1.23 98.61 -8.39
CA ARG A 7 -0.85 97.69 -9.48
C ARG A 7 0.68 97.54 -9.51
N ASP A 8 1.18 96.66 -8.65
CA ASP A 8 2.56 96.18 -8.72
C ASP A 8 2.49 94.64 -8.84
N GLU A 9 2.62 94.14 -10.07
CA GLU A 9 2.51 92.70 -10.39
C GLU A 9 3.73 91.89 -9.92
N ARG A 10 4.74 92.53 -9.32
CA ARG A 10 5.93 91.87 -8.76
C ARG A 10 5.65 91.07 -7.48
N GLY A 11 4.55 91.36 -6.76
CA GLY A 11 4.16 90.61 -5.55
C GLY A 11 3.52 89.25 -5.85
N VAL A 12 2.79 89.14 -6.96
CA VAL A 12 2.04 87.91 -7.32
C VAL A 12 2.97 86.77 -7.67
N ALA A 13 4.08 87.03 -8.38
CA ALA A 13 5.07 86.01 -8.71
C ALA A 13 5.78 85.46 -7.46
N MET A 14 6.06 86.31 -6.47
CA MET A 14 6.68 85.88 -5.21
C MET A 14 5.73 85.04 -4.36
N ILE A 15 4.44 85.40 -4.30
CA ILE A 15 3.41 84.61 -3.61
C ILE A 15 3.19 83.27 -4.33
N LEU A 16 3.17 83.26 -5.67
CA LEU A 16 3.03 82.04 -6.46
C LEU A 16 4.21 81.09 -6.22
N PHE A 17 5.45 81.57 -6.25
CA PHE A 17 6.63 80.76 -5.93
C PHE A 17 6.64 80.27 -4.47
N ALA A 18 6.26 81.13 -3.53
CA ALA A 18 6.18 80.78 -2.11
C ALA A 18 5.14 79.69 -1.81
N VAL A 19 4.15 79.49 -2.69
CA VAL A 19 3.13 78.43 -2.55
C VAL A 19 3.45 77.20 -3.40
N ILE A 20 3.82 77.38 -4.67
CA ILE A 20 4.06 76.27 -5.60
C ILE A 20 5.30 75.47 -5.23
N LEU A 21 6.38 76.12 -4.79
CA LEU A 21 7.64 75.43 -4.52
C LEU A 21 7.51 74.48 -3.31
N PRO A 22 6.95 74.89 -2.15
CA PRO A 22 6.64 73.95 -1.07
C PRO A 22 5.65 72.86 -1.48
N LEU A 23 4.62 73.19 -2.26
CA LEU A 23 3.65 72.20 -2.76
C LEU A 23 4.33 71.14 -3.64
N THR A 24 5.26 71.55 -4.49
CA THR A 24 6.01 70.64 -5.37
C THR A 24 6.92 69.73 -4.55
N PHE A 25 7.58 70.26 -3.51
CA PHE A 25 8.38 69.43 -2.59
C PHE A 25 7.53 68.44 -1.80
N ILE A 26 6.35 68.85 -1.33
CA ILE A 26 5.40 67.96 -0.63
C ILE A 26 4.92 66.84 -1.56
N LEU A 27 4.55 67.17 -2.81
CA LEU A 27 4.11 66.18 -3.79
C LEU A 27 5.24 65.22 -4.19
N ALA A 28 6.47 65.73 -4.33
CA ALA A 28 7.63 64.91 -4.63
C ALA A 28 7.96 63.95 -3.47
N ALA A 29 7.99 64.45 -2.22
CA ALA A 29 8.19 63.64 -1.03
C ALA A 29 7.11 62.56 -0.89
N ALA A 30 5.83 62.92 -1.07
CA ALA A 30 4.73 61.95 -1.05
C ALA A 30 4.88 60.88 -2.14
N THR A 31 5.32 61.25 -3.35
CA THR A 31 5.56 60.29 -4.44
C THR A 31 6.70 59.33 -4.08
N TRP A 32 7.77 59.83 -3.46
CA TRP A 32 8.87 58.99 -2.98
C TRP A 32 8.45 58.03 -1.88
N ASP A 33 7.69 58.50 -0.88
CA ASP A 33 7.22 57.66 0.22
C ASP A 33 6.27 56.56 -0.29
N VAL A 34 5.34 56.90 -1.19
CA VAL A 34 4.47 55.91 -1.86
C VAL A 34 5.29 54.91 -2.70
N GLY A 35 6.33 55.39 -3.38
CA GLY A 35 7.28 54.55 -4.10
C GLY A 35 8.03 53.58 -3.19
N ASN A 36 8.52 54.05 -2.04
CA ASN A 36 9.22 53.24 -1.05
C ASN A 36 8.29 52.16 -0.48
N TRP A 37 7.09 52.57 -0.07
CA TRP A 37 6.04 51.65 0.40
C TRP A 37 5.73 50.57 -0.64
N TRP A 38 5.61 50.94 -1.93
CA TRP A 38 5.37 49.98 -3.00
C TRP A 38 6.53 48.98 -3.20
N VAL A 39 7.78 49.41 -3.03
CA VAL A 39 8.94 48.52 -3.12
C VAL A 39 8.97 47.54 -1.95
N HIS A 40 8.81 48.01 -0.72
CA HIS A 40 8.69 47.17 0.48
C HIS A 40 7.55 46.16 0.33
N ARG A 41 6.42 46.63 -0.19
CA ARG A 41 5.25 45.81 -0.52
C ARG A 41 5.56 44.62 -1.42
N LYS A 42 6.31 44.86 -2.50
CA LYS A 42 6.68 43.83 -3.49
C LYS A 42 7.73 42.88 -2.95
N HIS A 43 8.70 43.42 -2.23
CA HIS A 43 9.75 42.62 -1.62
C HIS A 43 9.20 41.69 -0.54
N LEU A 44 8.25 42.18 0.28
CA LEU A 44 7.56 41.36 1.28
C LEU A 44 6.73 40.24 0.62
N GLN A 45 6.12 40.46 -0.56
CA GLN A 45 5.46 39.38 -1.31
C GLN A 45 6.48 38.31 -1.74
N THR A 46 7.60 38.70 -2.34
CA THR A 46 8.63 37.75 -2.78
C THR A 46 9.17 36.91 -1.61
N LYS A 47 9.26 37.48 -0.40
CA LYS A 47 9.66 36.75 0.80
C LYS A 47 8.64 35.69 1.23
N VAL A 48 7.36 36.04 1.29
CA VAL A 48 6.32 35.07 1.66
C VAL A 48 6.19 33.97 0.61
N ASP A 49 6.28 34.30 -0.69
CA ASP A 49 6.27 33.31 -1.78
C ASP A 49 7.46 32.35 -1.66
N ALA A 50 8.66 32.88 -1.43
CA ALA A 50 9.87 32.06 -1.27
C ALA A 50 9.80 31.18 -0.02
N ALA A 51 9.27 31.70 1.09
CA ALA A 51 9.09 30.94 2.33
C ALA A 51 8.07 29.82 2.16
N ALA A 52 6.92 30.11 1.56
CA ALA A 52 5.86 29.13 1.34
C ALA A 52 6.34 28.04 0.37
N PHE A 53 6.96 28.42 -0.75
CA PHE A 53 7.48 27.49 -1.75
C PHE A 53 8.62 26.61 -1.21
N ALA A 54 9.56 27.19 -0.46
CA ALA A 54 10.65 26.42 0.15
C ALA A 54 10.16 25.48 1.25
N GLY A 55 9.20 25.91 2.07
CA GLY A 55 8.56 25.03 3.06
C GLY A 55 7.76 23.90 2.41
N GLY A 56 7.11 24.17 1.27
CA GLY A 56 6.44 23.15 0.45
C GLY A 56 7.38 22.10 -0.12
N GLY A 57 8.61 22.49 -0.47
CA GLY A 57 9.60 21.59 -1.06
C GLY A 57 10.29 20.62 -0.10
N VAL A 58 10.07 20.73 1.22
CA VAL A 58 10.67 19.85 2.24
C VAL A 58 9.64 18.98 2.96
N TRP A 59 8.47 18.81 2.35
CA TRP A 59 7.37 18.09 2.95
C TRP A 59 7.59 16.58 2.83
N ASN A 60 7.73 15.89 3.96
CA ASN A 60 7.94 14.43 4.00
C ASN A 60 6.80 13.71 4.71
N PHE A 61 6.55 12.45 4.33
CA PHE A 61 5.49 11.63 4.92
C PHE A 61 6.01 10.28 5.45
N PRO A 62 5.50 9.75 6.58
CA PRO A 62 4.36 10.24 7.37
C PRO A 62 4.59 11.63 8.01
N CYS A 63 3.62 12.53 7.82
CA CYS A 63 3.65 13.88 8.39
C CYS A 63 2.71 13.84 9.59
N GLY A 64 3.26 13.77 10.79
CA GLY A 64 2.49 13.76 12.02
C GLY A 64 3.37 14.12 13.20
N ASP A 65 2.79 14.70 14.24
CA ASP A 65 3.52 15.15 15.43
C ASP A 65 4.11 13.97 16.26
N ALA A 66 3.67 12.73 15.98
CA ALA A 66 4.25 11.50 16.50
C ALA A 66 5.63 11.17 15.91
N VAL A 67 5.95 11.71 14.72
CA VAL A 67 7.31 11.79 14.18
C VAL A 67 7.82 13.18 14.54
N THR A 68 8.39 13.31 15.73
CA THR A 68 8.95 14.58 16.23
C THR A 68 9.82 15.24 15.15
N GLY A 69 9.43 16.39 14.60
CA GLY A 69 10.33 17.21 13.77
C GLY A 69 9.88 17.58 12.35
N ASN A 70 8.97 16.88 11.67
CA ASN A 70 8.62 17.23 10.27
C ASN A 70 7.98 18.62 10.14
N SER A 71 6.98 18.86 10.98
CA SER A 71 6.39 20.18 11.22
C SER A 71 7.45 21.27 11.49
N ALA A 72 8.47 20.95 12.30
CA ALA A 72 9.52 21.89 12.66
C ALA A 72 10.53 22.12 11.52
N THR A 73 10.81 21.10 10.70
CA THR A 73 11.68 21.19 9.51
C THR A 73 11.05 22.05 8.42
N ILE A 74 9.74 21.89 8.18
CA ILE A 74 8.98 22.74 7.25
C ILE A 74 9.04 24.20 7.71
N GLU A 75 8.79 24.45 9.00
CA GLU A 75 8.87 25.79 9.58
C GLU A 75 10.27 26.39 9.52
N ALA A 76 11.29 25.63 9.90
CA ALA A 76 12.68 26.08 9.87
C ALA A 76 13.11 26.43 8.45
N THR A 77 12.69 25.64 7.46
CA THR A 77 12.98 25.90 6.04
C THR A 77 12.23 27.14 5.55
N ALA A 78 10.93 27.26 5.83
CA ALA A 78 10.16 28.46 5.48
C ALA A 78 10.78 29.73 6.07
N ARG A 79 11.15 29.70 7.36
CA ARG A 79 11.81 30.82 8.06
C ARG A 79 13.20 31.14 7.50
N LYS A 80 13.97 30.12 7.10
CA LYS A 80 15.30 30.29 6.48
C LYS A 80 15.21 31.06 5.16
N PHE A 81 14.26 30.70 4.29
CA PHE A 81 14.07 31.34 2.98
C PHE A 81 13.29 32.66 3.05
N PHE A 82 12.51 32.90 4.11
CA PHE A 82 11.93 34.22 4.36
C PHE A 82 13.02 35.29 4.60
N GLY A 83 14.09 34.91 5.32
CA GLY A 83 15.19 35.82 5.69
C GLY A 83 15.07 36.40 7.09
N PRO A 84 15.76 37.52 7.41
CA PRO A 84 15.67 38.17 8.71
C PRO A 84 14.23 38.60 9.06
N HIS A 85 13.74 38.18 10.24
CA HIS A 85 12.40 38.50 10.75
C HIS A 85 12.27 38.21 12.25
N THR A 86 11.17 38.65 12.85
CA THR A 86 10.73 38.33 14.20
C THR A 86 9.61 37.30 14.15
N THR A 87 9.74 36.23 14.95
CA THR A 87 8.67 35.23 15.09
C THR A 87 7.48 35.83 15.83
N ALA A 88 6.32 35.18 15.75
CA ALA A 88 5.14 35.61 16.51
C ALA A 88 5.37 35.61 18.04
N ALA A 89 6.33 34.80 18.52
CA ALA A 89 6.79 34.77 19.91
C ALA A 89 7.82 35.87 20.26
N GLY A 90 8.12 36.80 19.34
CA GLY A 90 9.04 37.91 19.58
C GLY A 90 10.53 37.56 19.43
N THR A 91 10.87 36.39 18.87
CA THR A 91 12.28 36.00 18.66
C THR A 91 12.80 36.53 17.34
N VAL A 92 13.86 37.34 17.37
CA VAL A 92 14.52 37.84 16.15
C VAL A 92 15.40 36.74 15.55
N LEU A 93 15.12 36.36 14.31
CA LEU A 93 15.91 35.44 13.51
C LEU A 93 16.70 36.22 12.47
N THR A 94 18.02 36.06 12.48
CA THR A 94 18.92 36.71 11.51
C THR A 94 19.28 35.72 10.39
N GLY A 95 18.45 35.64 9.36
CA GLY A 95 18.67 34.78 8.18
C GLY A 95 19.60 35.40 7.12
N GLY A 96 20.29 34.58 6.34
CA GLY A 96 21.18 35.03 5.26
C GLY A 96 20.53 35.18 3.87
N TYR A 97 19.27 34.75 3.71
CA TYR A 97 18.54 34.79 2.43
C TYR A 97 17.52 35.93 2.42
N ASN A 98 17.15 36.42 1.24
CA ASN A 98 16.09 37.42 1.01
C ASN A 98 16.07 38.57 2.05
N PRO A 99 17.18 39.28 2.32
CA PRO A 99 17.17 40.42 3.25
C PRO A 99 16.24 41.54 2.74
N GLN A 100 15.56 42.26 3.64
CA GLN A 100 14.69 43.39 3.25
C GLN A 100 15.52 44.53 2.63
N VAL A 101 14.93 45.26 1.69
CA VAL A 101 15.50 46.51 1.14
C VAL A 101 15.75 47.49 2.30
N GLY A 102 16.95 48.11 2.35
CA GLY A 102 17.36 48.99 3.45
C GLY A 102 18.31 48.36 4.48
N GLY A 103 18.37 47.01 4.54
CA GLY A 103 19.48 46.22 5.06
C GLY A 103 19.95 46.46 6.52
N GLY A 104 19.43 45.68 7.47
CA GLY A 104 20.04 45.53 8.79
C GLY A 104 19.23 44.66 9.75
N ALA A 105 19.86 44.24 10.87
CA ALA A 105 19.18 43.55 11.97
C ALA A 105 18.08 44.42 12.62
N ALA A 106 18.15 45.75 12.45
CA ALA A 106 17.15 46.71 12.91
C ALA A 106 15.82 46.63 12.14
N LEU A 107 15.81 46.18 10.87
CA LEU A 107 14.56 45.98 10.11
C LEU A 107 13.97 44.58 10.35
N ALA A 108 14.71 43.69 11.02
CA ALA A 108 14.22 42.36 11.35
C ALA A 108 13.28 42.38 12.57
N SER A 109 13.37 43.39 13.44
CA SER A 109 12.43 43.60 14.54
C SER A 109 11.03 43.94 14.04
N ASP A 110 10.94 44.67 12.92
CA ASP A 110 9.70 45.28 12.45
C ASP A 110 8.96 44.36 11.47
N ILE A 111 9.61 43.27 11.02
CA ILE A 111 8.99 42.27 10.15
C ILE A 111 8.60 41.06 10.99
N HIS A 112 7.30 40.83 11.14
CA HIS A 112 6.74 39.73 11.91
C HIS A 112 6.20 38.64 11.01
N VAL A 113 6.56 37.38 11.28
CA VAL A 113 6.10 36.22 10.51
C VAL A 113 5.33 35.24 11.39
N VAL A 114 4.11 34.95 10.95
CA VAL A 114 3.19 34.00 11.56
C VAL A 114 2.99 32.83 10.59
N LEU A 115 3.21 31.60 11.06
CA LEU A 115 3.02 30.38 10.25
C LEU A 115 1.76 29.63 10.70
N ASN A 116 0.86 29.33 9.76
CA ASN A 116 -0.44 28.65 9.99
C ASN A 116 -1.33 29.27 11.11
N GLY A 117 -1.02 30.48 11.58
CA GLY A 117 -1.84 31.21 12.55
C GLY A 117 -3.12 31.73 11.92
N MET A 118 -4.17 31.95 12.72
CA MET A 118 -5.45 32.46 12.20
C MET A 118 -5.33 33.91 11.70
N ASP A 119 -4.55 34.73 12.42
CA ASP A 119 -4.46 36.17 12.22
C ASP A 119 -3.06 36.66 11.84
N TRP A 120 -3.00 37.93 11.48
CA TRP A 120 -1.78 38.69 11.22
C TRP A 120 -1.17 39.17 12.53
N TYR A 121 0.15 39.40 12.54
CA TYR A 121 0.74 40.22 13.60
C TYR A 121 0.19 41.65 13.48
N ASP A 122 -0.17 42.24 14.62
CA ASP A 122 -0.79 43.56 14.72
C ASP A 122 -0.47 44.15 16.10
N ASN A 123 0.35 45.20 16.11
CA ASN A 123 0.82 45.88 17.32
C ASN A 123 -0.27 46.75 17.98
N ASP A 124 -1.18 47.32 17.19
CA ASP A 124 -2.28 48.19 17.60
C ASP A 124 -3.30 47.46 18.49
N THR A 125 -3.50 46.17 18.25
CA THR A 125 -4.42 45.33 19.02
C THR A 125 -3.78 44.63 20.22
N GLY A 126 -2.44 44.70 20.36
CA GLY A 126 -1.69 43.99 21.41
C GLY A 126 -1.79 42.47 21.32
N LEU A 127 -2.24 41.94 20.18
CA LEU A 127 -2.35 40.51 19.92
C LEU A 127 -1.04 40.03 19.31
N ALA A 128 -0.26 39.26 20.07
CA ALA A 128 0.77 38.40 19.52
C ALA A 128 0.11 37.04 19.22
N PRO A 129 -0.44 36.80 18.01
CA PRO A 129 -1.06 35.51 17.71
C PRO A 129 0.02 34.43 17.84
N ALA A 130 -0.18 33.46 18.73
CA ALA A 130 0.77 32.36 18.84
C ALA A 130 0.83 31.60 17.51
N ASP A 131 2.03 31.22 17.07
CA ASP A 131 2.16 30.16 16.07
C ASP A 131 1.36 28.95 16.59
N ARG A 132 0.47 28.40 15.75
CA ARG A 132 -0.35 27.22 16.04
C ARG A 132 -1.40 27.31 17.17
N LEU A 133 -1.59 28.41 17.90
CA LEU A 133 -2.49 28.43 19.07
C LEU A 133 -3.45 29.63 19.14
N SER A 134 -4.44 29.67 18.24
CA SER A 134 -5.86 30.02 18.51
C SER A 134 -6.60 30.18 17.18
N PRO A 135 -7.75 29.50 16.92
CA PRO A 135 -8.34 28.34 17.61
C PRO A 135 -7.69 27.05 16.99
N PRO A 136 -8.22 25.81 17.06
CA PRO A 136 -7.48 24.60 16.70
C PRO A 136 -7.28 24.54 15.18
N ASN A 137 -6.22 25.17 14.68
CA ASN A 137 -5.79 24.92 13.33
C ASN A 137 -5.02 23.59 13.36
N PRO A 138 -5.29 22.65 12.44
CA PRO A 138 -4.54 21.41 12.37
C PRO A 138 -3.04 21.73 12.21
N SER A 139 -2.14 20.84 12.65
CA SER A 139 -0.70 21.01 12.37
C SER A 139 -0.47 21.23 10.87
N ILE A 140 0.66 21.81 10.45
CA ILE A 140 1.01 21.96 9.02
C ILE A 140 0.76 20.63 8.28
N CYS A 141 1.15 19.52 8.90
CA CYS A 141 0.92 18.16 8.42
C CYS A 141 -0.57 17.79 8.27
N ASP A 142 -1.39 18.05 9.29
CA ASP A 142 -2.82 17.71 9.29
C ASP A 142 -3.61 18.60 8.31
N SER A 143 -3.23 19.88 8.21
CA SER A 143 -3.88 20.86 7.35
C SER A 143 -3.42 20.73 5.89
N LYS A 144 -2.29 20.04 5.65
CA LYS A 144 -1.66 19.84 4.33
C LYS A 144 -1.43 21.15 3.58
N THR A 145 -1.25 22.21 4.36
CA THR A 145 -1.12 23.58 3.92
C THR A 145 -0.11 24.29 4.79
N LEU A 146 0.72 25.11 4.16
CA LEU A 146 1.61 26.05 4.81
C LEU A 146 1.16 27.47 4.43
N ASP A 147 0.63 28.20 5.40
CA ASP A 147 0.21 29.58 5.30
C ASP A 147 1.28 30.47 5.95
N VAL A 148 1.95 31.30 5.14
CA VAL A 148 2.97 32.24 5.60
C VAL A 148 2.37 33.63 5.58
N LYS A 149 2.15 34.22 6.76
CA LYS A 149 1.68 35.59 6.91
C LYS A 149 2.81 36.47 7.43
N ALA A 150 3.10 37.55 6.72
CA ALA A 150 4.08 38.53 7.15
C ALA A 150 3.47 39.93 7.28
N THR A 151 3.78 40.59 8.39
CA THR A 151 3.48 42.00 8.64
C THR A 151 4.79 42.75 8.73
N GLU A 152 4.95 43.82 7.95
CA GLU A 152 5.97 44.83 8.20
C GLU A 152 5.29 45.98 8.95
N ASP A 153 5.62 46.07 10.23
CA ASP A 153 5.18 47.09 11.18
C ASP A 153 6.02 48.36 11.01
N ASP A 154 5.45 49.52 11.36
CA ASP A 154 6.14 50.81 11.38
C ASP A 154 6.96 51.11 10.11
N THR A 155 6.39 50.88 8.91
CA THR A 155 7.14 51.17 7.67
C THR A 155 7.58 52.62 7.58
N ASP A 156 8.88 52.85 7.72
CA ASP A 156 9.49 54.17 7.70
C ASP A 156 9.25 54.85 6.35
N ALA A 157 8.54 55.97 6.39
CA ALA A 157 8.45 56.89 5.28
C ALA A 157 9.80 57.61 5.13
N LEU A 158 10.34 57.63 3.91
CA LEU A 158 11.64 58.22 3.61
C LEU A 158 11.75 59.69 4.05
N PHE A 159 10.63 60.43 4.03
CA PHE A 159 10.57 61.82 4.49
C PHE A 159 9.69 62.07 5.73
N GLY A 160 8.88 61.10 6.17
CA GLY A 160 8.07 61.19 7.40
C GLY A 160 6.99 62.29 7.40
N TRP A 161 6.64 62.86 6.23
CA TRP A 161 5.73 64.01 6.13
C TRP A 161 4.25 63.64 6.08
N LEU A 162 3.93 62.39 5.76
CA LEU A 162 2.56 61.88 5.75
C LEU A 162 2.29 61.13 7.07
N PRO A 163 1.26 61.52 7.85
CA PRO A 163 1.04 60.99 9.20
C PRO A 163 0.44 59.57 9.25
N PHE A 164 0.23 58.90 8.11
CA PHE A 164 -0.42 57.59 8.05
C PHE A 164 0.19 56.73 6.93
N PHE A 165 0.95 55.70 7.31
CA PHE A 165 1.25 54.56 6.43
C PHE A 165 0.69 53.31 7.10
N PRO A 166 -0.21 52.57 6.42
CA PRO A 166 -0.72 51.32 6.96
C PRO A 166 0.35 50.23 6.88
N ASP A 167 0.36 49.35 7.88
CA ASP A 167 1.21 48.16 7.91
C ASP A 167 1.11 47.37 6.62
N ILE A 168 2.26 46.86 6.16
CA ILE A 168 2.29 46.05 4.97
C ILE A 168 2.05 44.60 5.37
N LYS A 169 0.86 44.10 5.06
CA LYS A 169 0.46 42.70 5.28
C LYS A 169 0.54 41.91 3.95
N ARG A 170 1.32 40.82 3.89
CA ARG A 170 1.45 39.91 2.73
C ARG A 170 1.35 38.46 3.16
N LYS A 171 0.66 37.65 2.37
CA LYS A 171 0.56 36.21 2.61
C LYS A 171 0.89 35.43 1.35
N ALA A 172 1.34 34.22 1.58
CA ALA A 172 1.46 33.20 0.57
C ALA A 172 1.01 31.88 1.18
N ARG A 173 0.31 31.07 0.40
CA ARG A 173 -0.11 29.73 0.84
C ARG A 173 0.35 28.69 -0.14
N VAL A 174 1.03 27.68 0.39
CA VAL A 174 1.25 26.42 -0.32
C VAL A 174 0.29 25.35 0.18
N GLN A 175 -0.27 24.61 -0.76
CA GLN A 175 -1.13 23.46 -0.52
C GLN A 175 -0.53 22.23 -1.19
N ILE A 176 -0.60 21.09 -0.51
CA ILE A 176 -0.22 19.80 -1.08
C ILE A 176 -1.39 19.24 -1.88
N GLU A 177 -1.25 19.17 -3.20
CA GLU A 177 -2.28 18.72 -4.13
C GLU A 177 -1.86 17.45 -4.89
N GLU A 178 -2.81 16.68 -5.41
CA GLU A 178 -2.50 15.58 -6.34
C GLU A 178 -1.91 16.17 -7.63
N ALA A 179 -0.82 15.60 -8.14
CA ALA A 179 -0.18 16.08 -9.36
C ALA A 179 -1.05 15.83 -10.61
N GLU A 180 -1.14 16.81 -11.49
CA GLU A 180 -1.91 16.72 -12.74
C GLU A 180 -1.25 15.76 -13.75
N GLY A 181 0.08 15.72 -13.77
CA GLY A 181 0.86 14.80 -14.60
C GLY A 181 2.32 14.74 -14.18
N LEU A 182 2.94 13.59 -14.43
CA LEU A 182 4.34 13.28 -14.11
C LEU A 182 5.14 12.91 -15.36
N SER A 183 6.42 13.25 -15.36
CA SER A 183 7.44 12.83 -16.32
C SER A 183 8.66 12.26 -15.58
N GLY A 184 9.62 11.66 -16.30
CA GLY A 184 10.80 11.04 -15.71
C GLY A 184 10.54 9.70 -15.01
N LEU A 185 9.34 9.14 -15.20
CA LEU A 185 8.91 7.86 -14.63
C LEU A 185 9.81 6.72 -15.13
N LEU A 186 9.98 5.67 -14.33
CA LEU A 186 10.65 4.45 -14.78
C LEU A 186 9.70 3.65 -15.69
N PRO A 187 10.14 3.06 -16.81
CA PRO A 187 9.30 2.29 -17.74
C PRO A 187 8.88 0.91 -17.17
N ILE A 188 8.47 0.87 -15.90
CA ILE A 188 8.03 -0.33 -15.20
C ILE A 188 6.64 -0.04 -14.62
N ALA A 189 5.68 -0.89 -14.98
CA ALA A 189 4.36 -0.94 -14.39
C ALA A 189 4.25 -2.08 -13.39
N VAL A 190 3.78 -1.75 -12.21
CA VAL A 190 3.54 -2.70 -11.12
C VAL A 190 2.04 -2.79 -10.89
N ARG A 191 1.57 -4.00 -10.56
CA ARG A 191 0.20 -4.17 -10.06
C ARG A 191 0.05 -3.41 -8.76
N ILE A 192 -1.02 -2.64 -8.62
CA ILE A 192 -1.23 -1.80 -7.43
C ILE A 192 -1.00 -2.60 -6.14
N PRO A 193 -0.06 -2.20 -5.26
CA PRO A 193 0.24 -2.99 -4.06
C PRO A 193 -0.80 -2.79 -2.94
N ARG A 194 -1.40 -1.59 -2.87
CA ARG A 194 -2.41 -1.21 -1.87
C ARG A 194 -3.66 -0.66 -2.55
N PRO A 195 -4.84 -1.24 -2.29
CA PRO A 195 -6.09 -0.72 -2.82
C PRO A 195 -6.54 0.54 -2.08
N LEU A 196 -7.40 1.35 -2.70
CA LEU A 196 -8.08 2.48 -2.03
C LEU A 196 -9.33 2.04 -1.27
N SER A 197 -9.87 0.86 -1.60
CA SER A 197 -10.92 0.23 -0.82
C SER A 197 -10.91 -1.29 -0.99
N ALA A 198 -11.38 -1.99 0.03
CA ALA A 198 -11.51 -3.44 0.01
C ALA A 198 -12.83 -3.89 0.65
N ALA A 199 -13.25 -5.10 0.30
CA ALA A 199 -14.42 -5.75 0.85
C ALA A 199 -14.21 -7.26 0.98
N ALA A 200 -14.74 -7.84 2.06
CA ALA A 200 -14.91 -9.27 2.22
C ALA A 200 -16.34 -9.65 1.83
N ILE A 201 -16.48 -10.67 0.99
CA ILE A 201 -17.74 -11.17 0.46
C ILE A 201 -17.92 -12.60 0.94
N PHE A 202 -18.93 -12.83 1.76
CA PHE A 202 -19.31 -14.15 2.24
C PHE A 202 -20.37 -14.71 1.29
N TYR A 203 -20.14 -15.88 0.71
CA TYR A 203 -21.04 -16.45 -0.29
C TYR A 203 -21.16 -17.97 -0.17
N ASP A 204 -22.24 -18.52 -0.74
CA ASP A 204 -22.50 -19.95 -0.74
C ASP A 204 -21.64 -20.66 -1.80
N GLU A 205 -20.83 -21.63 -1.35
CA GLU A 205 -20.03 -22.51 -2.22
C GLU A 205 -20.66 -23.90 -2.37
N THR A 206 -21.83 -24.13 -1.77
CA THR A 206 -22.53 -25.40 -1.86
C THR A 206 -22.94 -25.68 -3.31
N PRO A 207 -22.58 -26.84 -3.89
CA PRO A 207 -22.99 -27.20 -5.24
C PRO A 207 -24.52 -27.19 -5.37
N GLY A 208 -25.06 -26.33 -6.23
CA GLY A 208 -26.50 -26.22 -6.42
C GLY A 208 -26.94 -24.85 -6.95
N PRO A 209 -28.26 -24.56 -6.95
CA PRO A 209 -28.81 -23.31 -7.47
C PRO A 209 -28.35 -22.06 -6.73
N ARG A 210 -27.93 -22.20 -5.47
CA ARG A 210 -27.44 -21.10 -4.61
C ARG A 210 -25.92 -20.89 -4.73
N TYR A 211 -25.20 -21.71 -5.49
CA TYR A 211 -23.77 -21.52 -5.69
C TYR A 211 -23.47 -20.10 -6.18
N GLY A 212 -22.61 -19.38 -5.47
CA GLY A 212 -22.27 -18.00 -5.76
C GLY A 212 -23.21 -16.95 -5.15
N GLU A 213 -24.27 -17.34 -4.45
CA GLU A 213 -25.18 -16.41 -3.78
C GLU A 213 -24.47 -15.72 -2.59
N ILE A 214 -24.48 -14.40 -2.56
CA ILE A 214 -23.88 -13.59 -1.50
C ILE A 214 -24.75 -13.64 -0.24
N LEU A 215 -24.14 -14.05 0.87
CA LEU A 215 -24.75 -14.11 2.20
C LEU A 215 -24.60 -12.79 2.96
N ASP A 216 -23.42 -12.17 2.85
CA ASP A 216 -23.13 -10.85 3.42
C ASP A 216 -21.90 -10.21 2.73
N VAL A 217 -21.79 -8.88 2.77
CA VAL A 217 -20.63 -8.12 2.28
C VAL A 217 -20.22 -7.12 3.36
N LYS A 218 -18.92 -7.07 3.65
CA LYS A 218 -18.36 -6.15 4.62
C LYS A 218 -17.22 -5.35 4.05
N TYR A 219 -17.27 -4.04 4.27
CA TYR A 219 -16.18 -3.13 3.96
C TYR A 219 -14.99 -3.43 4.85
N MET A 220 -13.79 -3.34 4.29
CA MET A 220 -12.54 -3.46 5.04
C MET A 220 -11.92 -2.07 5.20
N CYS A 221 -11.46 -1.78 6.40
CA CYS A 221 -10.70 -0.59 6.73
C CYS A 221 -9.26 -0.95 7.01
N GLU A 222 -8.37 0.01 6.77
CA GLU A 222 -6.97 -0.10 7.13
C GLU A 222 -6.82 -0.10 8.65
N ASP A 223 -6.07 -1.05 9.17
CA ASP A 223 -5.76 -1.18 10.59
C ASP A 223 -4.46 -1.97 10.74
N ASN A 224 -3.38 -1.28 11.09
CA ASN A 224 -2.07 -1.93 11.29
C ASN A 224 -1.89 -2.47 12.71
N THR A 225 -2.91 -2.36 13.58
CA THR A 225 -2.86 -2.85 14.97
C THR A 225 -3.45 -4.25 15.13
N ILE A 226 -3.78 -4.91 14.02
CA ILE A 226 -4.37 -6.25 13.99
C ILE A 226 -3.45 -7.26 14.67
N PHE A 227 -4.00 -8.02 15.62
CA PHE A 227 -3.27 -9.08 16.30
C PHE A 227 -2.82 -10.18 15.33
N GLY A 228 -1.52 -10.48 15.34
CA GLY A 228 -0.93 -11.51 14.49
C GLY A 228 -0.66 -11.08 13.05
N LEU A 229 -0.84 -9.78 12.72
CA LEU A 229 -0.43 -9.23 11.43
C LEU A 229 1.10 -9.38 11.28
N PRO A 230 1.60 -10.00 10.19
CA PRO A 230 3.03 -10.10 9.96
C PRO A 230 3.67 -8.73 9.73
N ALA A 231 4.92 -8.55 10.17
CA ALA A 231 5.69 -7.32 9.95
C ALA A 231 5.83 -7.00 8.45
N GLY A 232 5.84 -5.70 8.12
CA GLY A 232 5.95 -5.19 6.74
C GLY A 232 4.69 -5.35 5.87
N GLN A 233 3.55 -5.78 6.45
CA GLN A 233 2.28 -5.89 5.73
C GLN A 233 1.31 -4.77 6.11
N GLY A 234 0.60 -4.24 5.12
CA GLY A 234 -0.52 -3.31 5.35
C GLY A 234 -1.74 -4.07 5.85
N GLY A 235 -2.17 -3.79 7.07
CA GLY A 235 -3.30 -4.46 7.72
C GLY A 235 -4.64 -3.88 7.31
N TRP A 236 -5.62 -4.75 7.09
CA TRP A 236 -7.00 -4.43 6.76
C TRP A 236 -7.95 -5.32 7.53
N THR A 237 -9.02 -4.77 8.11
CA THR A 237 -10.01 -5.53 8.87
C THR A 237 -11.43 -5.11 8.54
N THR A 238 -12.37 -6.07 8.59
CA THR A 238 -13.81 -5.75 8.59
C THR A 238 -14.32 -5.31 9.97
N LEU A 239 -13.48 -5.38 11.01
CA LEU A 239 -13.80 -5.00 12.39
C LEU A 239 -12.67 -4.15 13.00
N SER A 240 -12.68 -2.83 12.77
CA SER A 240 -11.66 -1.94 13.33
C SER A 240 -12.13 -1.31 14.64
N SER A 241 -11.16 -1.02 15.50
CA SER A 241 -11.36 -0.19 16.70
C SER A 241 -11.15 1.30 16.42
N ASP A 242 -10.70 1.67 15.22
CA ASP A 242 -10.48 3.05 14.81
C ASP A 242 -11.81 3.77 14.55
N PRO A 243 -12.14 4.85 15.31
CA PRO A 243 -13.36 5.63 15.09
C PRO A 243 -13.41 6.33 13.73
N SER A 244 -12.27 6.51 13.05
CA SER A 244 -12.22 7.02 11.68
C SER A 244 -12.88 6.06 10.67
N CYS A 245 -12.92 4.76 11.02
CA CYS A 245 -13.61 3.74 10.28
C CYS A 245 -14.99 3.41 10.90
N SER A 246 -15.97 4.27 10.66
CA SER A 246 -17.35 4.08 11.15
C SER A 246 -18.15 2.95 10.49
N TYR A 247 -17.52 2.18 9.59
CA TYR A 247 -18.21 1.29 8.67
C TYR A 247 -17.88 -0.19 8.84
N THR A 248 -16.96 -0.52 9.74
CA THR A 248 -16.64 -1.89 10.09
C THR A 248 -17.77 -2.52 10.88
N SER A 249 -18.08 -3.78 10.56
CA SER A 249 -19.12 -4.53 11.25
C SER A 249 -18.92 -6.02 11.04
N TRP A 250 -19.49 -6.79 11.96
CA TRP A 250 -19.58 -8.23 11.85
C TRP A 250 -20.44 -8.64 10.66
N ALA A 251 -19.96 -9.62 9.88
CA ALA A 251 -20.81 -10.36 8.96
C ALA A 251 -21.72 -11.29 9.74
N THR A 252 -23.01 -11.31 9.38
CA THR A 252 -24.02 -12.11 10.08
C THR A 252 -24.87 -12.89 9.09
N PHE A 253 -24.74 -14.21 9.13
CA PHE A 253 -25.49 -15.12 8.28
C PHE A 253 -25.57 -16.52 8.90
N HIS A 254 -26.41 -17.38 8.31
CA HIS A 254 -26.53 -18.79 8.67
C HIS A 254 -25.56 -19.58 7.77
N PRO A 255 -24.45 -20.14 8.30
CA PRO A 255 -23.55 -20.93 7.49
C PRO A 255 -24.23 -22.23 7.06
N ASP A 256 -24.02 -22.57 5.79
CA ASP A 256 -24.48 -23.80 5.15
C ASP A 256 -23.32 -24.82 5.15
N THR A 257 -23.41 -25.93 4.42
CA THR A 257 -22.37 -26.97 4.43
C THR A 257 -21.03 -26.48 3.85
N SER A 258 -21.04 -25.49 2.96
CA SER A 258 -19.83 -24.90 2.35
C SER A 258 -20.02 -23.42 2.06
N ASN A 259 -19.26 -22.56 2.75
CA ASN A 259 -19.27 -21.13 2.49
C ASN A 259 -17.85 -20.64 2.15
N GLY A 260 -17.76 -19.84 1.10
CA GLY A 260 -16.53 -19.21 0.65
C GLY A 260 -16.46 -17.76 1.10
N ILE A 261 -15.23 -17.28 1.26
CA ILE A 261 -14.95 -15.85 1.46
C ILE A 261 -14.11 -15.37 0.28
N ALA A 262 -14.70 -14.52 -0.55
CA ALA A 262 -13.98 -13.82 -1.60
C ALA A 262 -13.52 -12.46 -1.08
N ILE A 263 -12.29 -12.08 -1.43
CA ILE A 263 -11.76 -10.75 -1.16
C ILE A 263 -11.81 -9.95 -2.45
N ALA A 264 -12.39 -8.76 -2.35
CA ALA A 264 -12.46 -7.81 -3.44
C ALA A 264 -11.68 -6.55 -3.08
N THR A 265 -10.91 -6.05 -4.03
CA THR A 265 -10.17 -4.81 -3.89
C THR A 265 -10.52 -3.86 -5.02
N SER A 266 -10.48 -2.56 -4.73
CA SER A 266 -10.70 -1.51 -5.72
C SER A 266 -9.71 -0.38 -5.54
N PHE A 267 -9.33 0.22 -6.66
CA PHE A 267 -8.55 1.44 -6.73
C PHE A 267 -9.46 2.69 -6.78
N LYS A 268 -10.72 2.57 -6.36
CA LYS A 268 -11.60 3.71 -6.08
C LYS A 268 -12.01 3.69 -4.62
N PRO A 269 -12.33 4.84 -4.02
CA PRO A 269 -12.91 4.87 -2.70
C PRO A 269 -14.28 4.17 -2.68
N ARG A 270 -14.77 3.88 -1.49
CA ARG A 270 -16.14 3.44 -1.28
C ARG A 270 -17.13 4.53 -1.70
N CYS A 271 -18.25 4.12 -2.28
CA CYS A 271 -19.34 5.06 -2.58
C CYS A 271 -19.82 5.78 -1.31
N GLY A 272 -19.87 7.12 -1.38
CA GLY A 272 -20.28 7.99 -0.27
C GLY A 272 -19.18 8.32 0.75
N ALA A 273 -17.95 7.82 0.57
CA ALA A 273 -16.82 8.16 1.45
C ALA A 273 -16.13 9.48 1.02
N GLY A 274 -15.48 10.16 1.96
CA GLY A 274 -14.73 11.40 1.72
C GLY A 274 -15.58 12.66 1.62
N SER A 275 -14.92 13.81 1.39
CA SER A 275 -15.55 15.11 1.17
C SER A 275 -14.90 15.80 -0.05
N PRO A 276 -15.63 16.03 -1.16
CA PRO A 276 -17.03 15.62 -1.40
C PRO A 276 -17.20 14.09 -1.45
N PRO A 277 -18.40 13.56 -1.15
CA PRO A 277 -18.64 12.12 -1.14
C PRO A 277 -18.36 11.49 -2.51
N ALA A 278 -17.61 10.39 -2.54
CA ALA A 278 -17.29 9.68 -3.75
C ALA A 278 -18.55 9.18 -4.46
N VAL A 279 -18.72 9.59 -5.71
CA VAL A 279 -19.79 9.15 -6.62
C VAL A 279 -19.31 8.06 -7.57
N GLN A 280 -20.24 7.40 -8.25
CA GLN A 280 -19.88 6.37 -9.22
C GLN A 280 -18.98 6.94 -10.34
N PRO A 281 -17.95 6.20 -10.77
CA PRO A 281 -17.69 4.81 -10.39
C PRO A 281 -16.86 4.67 -9.09
N CYS A 282 -17.37 3.89 -8.14
CA CYS A 282 -16.86 3.69 -6.77
C CYS A 282 -17.13 2.25 -6.30
N LEU A 283 -16.47 1.79 -5.22
CA LEU A 283 -16.77 0.47 -4.65
C LEU A 283 -18.10 0.51 -3.89
N ASN A 284 -19.12 -0.17 -4.41
CA ASN A 284 -20.42 -0.26 -3.77
C ASN A 284 -20.47 -1.52 -2.88
N VAL A 285 -20.57 -1.32 -1.57
CA VAL A 285 -20.75 -2.37 -0.56
C VAL A 285 -22.13 -2.29 0.13
N GLY A 286 -23.13 -1.74 -0.57
CA GLY A 286 -24.47 -1.57 -0.04
C GLY A 286 -25.19 -2.90 0.27
N PRO A 287 -26.24 -2.89 1.10
CA PRO A 287 -26.97 -4.08 1.50
C PRO A 287 -27.70 -4.79 0.35
N SER A 288 -27.83 -4.12 -0.81
CA SER A 288 -28.45 -4.66 -2.03
C SER A 288 -27.72 -5.89 -2.61
N TRP A 289 -26.49 -6.17 -2.16
CA TRP A 289 -25.73 -7.32 -2.64
C TRP A 289 -26.12 -8.64 -1.99
N LYS A 290 -26.80 -8.62 -0.83
CA LYS A 290 -27.28 -9.86 -0.20
C LYS A 290 -28.29 -10.55 -1.11
N GLY A 291 -28.05 -11.83 -1.44
CA GLY A 291 -28.83 -12.62 -2.40
C GLY A 291 -28.43 -12.43 -3.87
N ALA A 292 -27.52 -11.50 -4.18
CA ALA A 292 -26.97 -11.35 -5.53
C ALA A 292 -25.87 -12.39 -5.80
N GLN A 293 -25.40 -12.49 -7.04
CA GLN A 293 -24.31 -13.39 -7.41
C GLN A 293 -22.94 -12.73 -7.17
N VAL A 294 -22.01 -13.47 -6.58
CA VAL A 294 -20.65 -13.01 -6.27
C VAL A 294 -19.92 -12.48 -7.50
N GLN A 295 -20.12 -13.10 -8.65
CA GLN A 295 -19.56 -12.63 -9.92
C GLN A 295 -20.07 -11.24 -10.33
N ASP A 296 -21.31 -10.88 -10.02
CA ASP A 296 -21.86 -9.56 -10.36
C ASP A 296 -21.22 -8.47 -9.51
N PHE A 297 -20.93 -8.77 -8.24
CA PHE A 297 -20.14 -7.89 -7.38
C PHE A 297 -18.73 -7.67 -7.96
N CYS A 298 -18.07 -8.75 -8.39
CA CYS A 298 -16.73 -8.69 -8.97
C CYS A 298 -16.67 -7.96 -10.32
N ARG A 299 -17.78 -7.95 -11.06
CA ARG A 299 -17.90 -7.28 -12.36
C ARG A 299 -18.37 -5.83 -12.26
N GLN A 300 -18.58 -5.30 -11.05
CA GLN A 300 -19.11 -3.96 -10.87
C GLN A 300 -18.20 -2.89 -11.51
N ALA A 301 -18.84 -1.79 -11.93
CA ALA A 301 -18.19 -0.65 -12.57
C ALA A 301 -17.28 -1.03 -13.76
N SER A 302 -17.68 -1.99 -14.59
CA SER A 302 -16.90 -2.40 -15.78
C SER A 302 -15.48 -2.90 -15.46
N GLY A 303 -15.26 -3.45 -14.27
CA GLY A 303 -13.99 -4.08 -13.89
C GLY A 303 -13.06 -3.25 -13.00
N LEU A 304 -13.55 -2.21 -12.32
CA LEU A 304 -12.75 -1.47 -11.32
C LEU A 304 -12.52 -2.26 -10.02
N VAL A 305 -13.21 -3.39 -9.87
CA VAL A 305 -13.10 -4.27 -8.71
C VAL A 305 -12.42 -5.54 -9.15
N GLN A 306 -11.33 -5.88 -8.46
CA GLN A 306 -10.67 -7.16 -8.63
C GLN A 306 -11.07 -8.06 -7.50
N CYS A 307 -11.68 -9.20 -7.84
CA CYS A 307 -11.84 -10.29 -6.90
C CYS A 307 -10.72 -11.31 -7.07
N PHE A 308 -10.24 -11.84 -5.97
CA PHE A 308 -9.13 -12.78 -5.99
C PHE A 308 -9.59 -14.24 -6.16
N PHE A 309 -8.69 -15.05 -6.70
CA PHE A 309 -8.93 -16.42 -7.18
C PHE A 309 -10.08 -16.54 -8.19
N ALA A 310 -10.21 -15.51 -9.04
CA ALA A 310 -11.13 -15.48 -10.17
C ALA A 310 -10.43 -15.90 -11.49
N SER A 311 -11.20 -16.45 -12.42
CA SER A 311 -10.84 -16.54 -13.84
C SER A 311 -11.44 -15.35 -14.61
N GLY A 312 -10.87 -15.04 -15.78
CA GLY A 312 -11.27 -13.86 -16.55
C GLY A 312 -10.70 -12.56 -15.98
N VAL A 313 -11.06 -11.44 -16.61
CA VAL A 313 -10.53 -10.09 -16.31
C VAL A 313 -11.62 -9.03 -16.40
N GLY A 314 -11.50 -7.97 -15.60
CA GLY A 314 -12.47 -6.88 -15.53
C GLY A 314 -13.94 -7.35 -15.45
N SER A 315 -14.74 -7.01 -16.47
CA SER A 315 -16.17 -7.35 -16.56
C SER A 315 -16.48 -8.82 -16.86
N THR A 316 -15.47 -9.67 -17.06
CA THR A 316 -15.64 -11.12 -17.31
C THR A 316 -15.22 -11.99 -16.13
N GLN A 317 -14.84 -11.37 -15.00
CA GLN A 317 -14.38 -12.08 -13.81
C GLN A 317 -15.40 -13.10 -13.32
N THR A 318 -14.92 -14.29 -12.99
CA THR A 318 -15.72 -15.40 -12.44
C THR A 318 -14.96 -16.02 -11.29
N ILE A 319 -15.55 -16.03 -10.10
CA ILE A 319 -14.90 -16.59 -8.91
C ILE A 319 -14.79 -18.10 -9.04
N ASN A 320 -13.57 -18.64 -8.90
CA ASN A 320 -13.35 -20.08 -8.93
C ASN A 320 -13.57 -20.70 -7.55
N SER A 321 -13.16 -20.01 -6.48
CA SER A 321 -13.41 -20.36 -5.07
C SER A 321 -12.99 -19.19 -4.17
N GLY A 322 -13.41 -19.19 -2.91
CA GLY A 322 -13.07 -18.20 -1.91
C GLY A 322 -11.66 -18.44 -1.38
N LEU A 323 -10.92 -17.36 -1.13
CA LEU A 323 -9.58 -17.43 -0.53
C LEU A 323 -9.59 -17.96 0.91
N GLN A 324 -10.76 -17.94 1.56
CA GLN A 324 -10.97 -18.58 2.86
C GLN A 324 -12.26 -19.40 2.85
N PHE A 325 -12.38 -20.32 3.82
CA PHE A 325 -13.44 -21.34 3.86
C PHE A 325 -14.08 -21.43 5.24
N ILE A 326 -15.41 -21.55 5.25
CA ILE A 326 -16.20 -21.90 6.43
C ILE A 326 -16.99 -23.16 6.09
N ARG A 327 -16.81 -24.20 6.90
CA ARG A 327 -17.59 -25.44 6.81
C ARG A 327 -18.72 -25.42 7.83
N GLY A 328 -19.94 -25.74 7.37
CA GLY A 328 -21.04 -26.13 8.24
C GLY A 328 -20.98 -27.62 8.60
N TYR A 329 -21.31 -27.95 9.84
CA TYR A 329 -21.53 -29.32 10.30
C TYR A 329 -22.85 -29.47 11.06
N THR A 330 -23.37 -30.69 11.13
CA THR A 330 -24.55 -31.00 11.92
C THR A 330 -24.14 -31.35 13.35
N ASP A 331 -24.72 -30.65 14.34
CA ASP A 331 -24.59 -30.95 15.77
C ASP A 331 -25.66 -31.98 16.17
N GLU A 332 -25.48 -33.21 15.69
CA GLU A 332 -26.34 -34.33 16.03
C GLU A 332 -25.49 -35.35 16.80
N ASN A 333 -25.87 -35.64 18.05
CA ASN A 333 -25.31 -36.75 18.80
C ASN A 333 -25.50 -38.03 17.98
N VAL A 334 -24.41 -38.62 17.50
CA VAL A 334 -24.50 -39.76 16.60
C VAL A 334 -24.99 -41.02 17.30
N GLY A 335 -24.98 -41.04 18.65
CA GLY A 335 -25.43 -42.16 19.47
C GLY A 335 -24.77 -43.47 19.04
N ASN A 336 -25.58 -44.51 18.78
CA ASN A 336 -25.08 -45.77 18.24
C ASN A 336 -24.84 -45.74 16.72
N GLY A 337 -25.14 -44.64 16.04
CA GLY A 337 -24.95 -44.44 14.60
C GLY A 337 -23.48 -44.34 14.18
N PRO A 338 -23.22 -44.14 12.88
CA PRO A 338 -21.85 -44.00 12.38
C PRO A 338 -21.23 -42.66 12.80
N PRO A 339 -19.90 -42.58 12.89
CA PRO A 339 -19.22 -41.38 13.38
C PRO A 339 -19.52 -40.16 12.49
N ASN A 340 -19.34 -38.97 13.07
CA ASN A 340 -19.45 -37.69 12.39
C ASN A 340 -18.22 -36.83 12.67
N VAL A 341 -17.83 -35.99 11.71
CA VAL A 341 -16.81 -34.96 11.93
C VAL A 341 -17.54 -33.65 12.19
N GLU A 342 -17.50 -33.22 13.43
CA GLU A 342 -18.11 -31.97 13.88
C GLU A 342 -17.26 -30.82 13.36
N SER A 343 -16.08 -30.57 13.92
CA SER A 343 -15.24 -29.45 13.50
C SER A 343 -13.94 -29.92 12.83
N ALA A 344 -13.39 -29.09 11.93
CA ALA A 344 -12.03 -29.27 11.41
C ALA A 344 -11.40 -27.91 11.12
N TRP A 345 -10.21 -27.67 11.67
CA TRP A 345 -9.55 -26.35 11.58
C TRP A 345 -8.02 -26.46 11.55
N LEU A 346 -7.37 -25.39 11.10
CA LEU A 346 -5.92 -25.28 11.00
C LEU A 346 -5.42 -24.20 11.96
N ASP A 347 -4.43 -24.57 12.78
CA ASP A 347 -3.70 -23.64 13.64
C ASP A 347 -2.23 -23.51 13.18
N THR A 348 -1.63 -22.34 13.39
CA THR A 348 -0.22 -22.13 13.09
C THR A 348 0.61 -22.57 14.29
N PRO A 349 1.58 -23.48 14.14
CA PRO A 349 2.59 -23.64 15.16
C PRO A 349 3.46 -22.37 15.21
N SER A 350 3.48 -21.71 16.35
CA SER A 350 4.48 -20.68 16.64
C SER A 350 5.87 -21.35 16.77
N PRO A 351 6.97 -20.80 16.20
CA PRO A 351 7.07 -19.64 15.32
C PRO A 351 7.63 -20.00 13.91
N VAL A 352 7.22 -19.24 12.88
CA VAL A 352 7.96 -19.04 11.60
C VAL A 352 7.90 -20.13 10.49
N ALA A 353 6.73 -20.64 10.11
CA ALA A 353 6.62 -21.32 8.81
C ALA A 353 5.44 -20.90 7.93
N CYS A 354 4.33 -20.50 8.53
CA CYS A 354 3.15 -20.00 7.82
C CYS A 354 2.70 -18.75 8.56
N ALA A 355 2.71 -17.60 7.88
CA ALA A 355 2.22 -16.35 8.45
C ALA A 355 0.72 -16.44 8.87
N GLY A 356 -0.04 -17.39 8.29
CA GLY A 356 -1.35 -17.83 8.76
C GLY A 356 -1.63 -19.30 8.38
N SER A 357 -2.48 -20.00 9.13
CA SER A 357 -2.71 -21.46 8.97
C SER A 357 -3.48 -21.80 7.70
N TYR A 358 -4.22 -20.81 7.19
CA TYR A 358 -5.14 -20.91 6.07
C TYR A 358 -4.64 -20.19 4.82
N PHE A 359 -3.61 -19.34 4.99
CA PHE A 359 -3.08 -18.48 3.95
C PHE A 359 -1.57 -18.37 4.13
N ASN A 360 -0.81 -19.17 3.38
CA ASN A 360 0.64 -19.22 3.48
C ASN A 360 1.31 -18.31 2.46
N SER A 361 2.29 -17.49 2.88
CA SER A 361 2.80 -16.41 2.06
C SER A 361 4.27 -15.98 2.28
N PRO A 362 5.16 -16.84 2.76
CA PRO A 362 6.48 -16.75 2.12
C PRO A 362 7.10 -18.11 1.84
N PRO A 363 8.06 -18.17 0.90
CA PRO A 363 8.94 -19.31 0.77
C PRO A 363 9.88 -19.23 1.96
N ILE A 364 9.70 -20.16 2.87
CA ILE A 364 10.83 -20.59 3.68
C ILE A 364 11.85 -21.15 2.68
N ALA A 365 13.14 -20.91 2.91
CA ALA A 365 14.24 -21.58 2.21
C ALA A 365 14.11 -23.14 2.16
N SER A 366 13.17 -23.72 2.90
CA SER A 366 12.80 -25.15 2.92
C SER A 366 11.60 -25.54 2.02
N GLY A 367 10.96 -24.61 1.31
CA GLY A 367 9.96 -24.92 0.28
C GLY A 367 8.64 -25.54 0.77
N SER A 368 8.34 -25.58 2.07
CA SER A 368 7.06 -26.13 2.56
C SER A 368 6.58 -25.40 3.82
N CYS A 369 5.26 -25.30 4.00
CA CYS A 369 4.64 -24.68 5.18
C CYS A 369 3.89 -25.74 5.97
N THR A 370 3.99 -25.67 7.29
CA THR A 370 3.39 -26.64 8.19
C THR A 370 2.36 -25.98 9.10
N ALA A 371 1.13 -26.49 9.08
CA ALA A 371 0.07 -26.12 10.02
C ALA A 371 -0.32 -27.33 10.89
N THR A 372 -0.97 -27.08 12.02
CA THR A 372 -1.59 -28.11 12.83
C THR A 372 -3.04 -28.26 12.42
N LEU A 373 -3.42 -29.42 11.88
CA LEU A 373 -4.80 -29.79 11.63
C LEU A 373 -5.40 -30.36 12.92
N HIS A 374 -6.53 -29.79 13.31
CA HIS A 374 -7.39 -30.27 14.37
C HIS A 374 -8.69 -30.78 13.75
N ALA A 375 -9.23 -31.87 14.30
CA ALA A 375 -10.55 -32.37 13.94
C ALA A 375 -11.28 -32.90 15.17
N ASP A 376 -12.50 -32.44 15.39
CA ASP A 376 -13.39 -32.98 16.41
C ASP A 376 -14.30 -34.03 15.75
N VAL A 377 -14.21 -35.28 16.24
CA VAL A 377 -14.95 -36.42 15.70
C VAL A 377 -15.90 -36.95 16.76
N ASP A 378 -17.21 -36.85 16.53
CA ASP A 378 -18.16 -37.61 17.33
C ASP A 378 -18.11 -39.07 16.89
N ILE A 379 -17.46 -39.90 17.72
CA ILE A 379 -17.38 -41.34 17.50
C ILE A 379 -18.65 -42.07 17.97
N GLY A 380 -19.56 -41.38 18.67
CA GLY A 380 -20.77 -41.93 19.26
C GLY A 380 -20.53 -42.71 20.54
N SER A 381 -21.63 -43.15 21.14
CA SER A 381 -21.63 -43.97 22.35
C SER A 381 -22.58 -45.15 22.22
N PHE A 382 -22.27 -46.23 22.93
CA PHE A 382 -23.16 -47.38 23.00
C PHE A 382 -24.11 -47.20 24.20
N ASP A 383 -25.27 -46.55 23.98
CA ASP A 383 -26.27 -46.36 25.04
C ASP A 383 -27.45 -47.36 24.89
N PRO A 384 -27.80 -48.14 25.94
CA PRO A 384 -27.15 -48.23 27.24
C PRO A 384 -25.87 -49.08 27.19
N PRO A 385 -24.83 -48.72 27.96
CA PRO A 385 -23.63 -49.54 28.07
C PRO A 385 -24.06 -50.90 28.61
N GLY A 386 -23.93 -51.93 27.77
CA GLY A 386 -24.10 -53.30 28.21
C GLY A 386 -23.07 -53.65 29.30
N PRO A 387 -23.11 -54.87 29.86
CA PRO A 387 -22.16 -55.34 30.89
C PRO A 387 -20.67 -55.34 30.47
N ILE A 388 -20.34 -54.88 29.26
CA ILE A 388 -19.00 -54.81 28.66
C ILE A 388 -18.43 -53.39 28.54
N GLY A 389 -19.10 -52.35 29.05
CA GLY A 389 -18.60 -50.96 29.06
C GLY A 389 -18.72 -50.24 27.71
N GLU A 390 -18.37 -48.94 27.68
CA GLU A 390 -18.28 -48.16 26.42
C GLU A 390 -17.17 -48.73 25.54
N THR A 391 -17.53 -49.11 24.31
CA THR A 391 -16.61 -49.77 23.36
C THR A 391 -16.03 -48.81 22.33
N ARG A 392 -16.61 -47.61 22.20
CA ARG A 392 -16.10 -46.56 21.32
C ARG A 392 -15.16 -45.66 22.10
N THR A 393 -13.92 -46.10 22.17
CA THR A 393 -12.83 -45.34 22.80
C THR A 393 -11.89 -44.78 21.74
N THR A 394 -11.02 -43.85 22.13
CA THR A 394 -9.92 -43.40 21.26
C THR A 394 -8.96 -44.54 20.90
N ALA A 395 -8.88 -45.62 21.70
CA ALA A 395 -8.07 -46.80 21.40
C ALA A 395 -8.69 -47.70 20.32
N ASP A 396 -10.00 -47.59 20.12
CA ASP A 396 -10.79 -48.34 19.13
C ASP A 396 -11.16 -47.51 17.90
N THR A 397 -10.61 -46.29 17.81
CA THR A 397 -10.83 -45.35 16.72
C THR A 397 -9.51 -45.07 16.01
N GLU A 398 -9.53 -45.09 14.67
CA GLU A 398 -8.44 -44.56 13.85
C GLU A 398 -8.95 -43.36 13.05
N VAL A 399 -8.33 -42.21 13.25
CA VAL A 399 -8.56 -41.01 12.43
C VAL A 399 -7.34 -40.75 11.57
N LYS A 400 -7.57 -40.60 10.27
CA LYS A 400 -6.54 -40.30 9.28
C LYS A 400 -6.94 -39.15 8.39
N TYR A 401 -5.96 -38.39 7.91
CA TYR A 401 -6.18 -37.33 6.94
C TYR A 401 -5.49 -37.65 5.60
N GLY A 402 -6.01 -37.02 4.55
CA GLY A 402 -5.47 -37.03 3.20
C GLY A 402 -5.43 -35.62 2.65
N LEU A 403 -4.40 -35.30 1.88
CA LEU A 403 -4.17 -33.99 1.30
C LEU A 403 -4.21 -34.08 -0.22
N VAL A 404 -5.08 -33.30 -0.85
CA VAL A 404 -5.10 -33.11 -2.30
C VAL A 404 -4.70 -31.67 -2.57
N HIS A 405 -3.73 -31.46 -3.45
CA HIS A 405 -3.15 -30.14 -3.65
C HIS A 405 -2.91 -29.88 -5.14
N GLY A 406 -2.87 -28.61 -5.54
CA GLY A 406 -2.53 -28.25 -6.92
C GLY A 406 -3.42 -27.14 -7.48
N ASN A 407 -3.77 -27.28 -8.76
CA ASN A 407 -4.70 -26.42 -9.47
C ASN A 407 -5.78 -27.28 -10.15
N THR A 408 -6.86 -26.66 -10.63
CA THR A 408 -7.98 -27.38 -11.28
C THR A 408 -7.56 -28.18 -12.52
N SER A 409 -6.36 -27.96 -13.05
CA SER A 409 -5.80 -28.64 -14.24
C SER A 409 -4.78 -29.75 -13.91
N VAL A 410 -4.14 -29.73 -12.73
CA VAL A 410 -3.15 -30.71 -12.25
C VAL A 410 -3.30 -30.85 -10.73
N LEU A 411 -3.71 -32.04 -10.30
CA LEU A 411 -3.84 -32.40 -8.89
C LEU A 411 -2.73 -33.35 -8.47
N GLY A 412 -1.99 -32.96 -7.45
CA GLY A 412 -1.14 -33.84 -6.65
C GLY A 412 -1.87 -34.30 -5.39
N SER A 413 -1.32 -35.32 -4.74
CA SER A 413 -1.80 -35.76 -3.44
C SER A 413 -0.67 -36.24 -2.56
N THR A 414 -0.82 -36.01 -1.27
CA THR A 414 0.02 -36.60 -0.23
C THR A 414 -0.89 -37.18 0.84
N CYS A 415 -0.34 -38.06 1.68
CA CYS A 415 -1.12 -38.71 2.73
C CYS A 415 -2.31 -39.52 2.21
N LEU A 416 -2.23 -40.06 0.99
CA LEU A 416 -3.17 -41.03 0.45
C LEU A 416 -2.52 -42.41 0.30
N ASP A 417 -3.31 -43.49 0.46
CA ASP A 417 -2.86 -44.86 0.15
C ASP A 417 -2.92 -45.16 -1.35
N GLY A 418 -2.49 -46.36 -1.76
CA GLY A 418 -2.53 -46.81 -3.17
C GLY A 418 -3.95 -46.91 -3.77
N SER A 419 -5.00 -46.64 -2.99
CA SER A 419 -6.39 -46.51 -3.42
C SER A 419 -6.94 -45.07 -3.29
N ASN A 420 -6.05 -44.07 -3.17
CA ASN A 420 -6.37 -42.65 -2.99
C ASN A 420 -7.16 -42.33 -1.71
N ARG A 421 -7.05 -43.15 -0.65
CA ARG A 421 -7.77 -42.93 0.62
C ARG A 421 -6.88 -42.21 1.64
N PRO A 422 -7.43 -41.32 2.49
CA PRO A 422 -6.69 -40.70 3.60
C PRO A 422 -5.88 -41.72 4.41
N ASN A 423 -4.59 -41.47 4.62
CA ASN A 423 -3.64 -42.45 5.16
C ASN A 423 -2.59 -41.90 6.15
N CYS A 424 -2.48 -40.58 6.34
CA CYS A 424 -1.62 -40.05 7.40
C CYS A 424 -2.34 -40.08 8.75
N ASN A 425 -1.64 -40.51 9.80
CA ASN A 425 -2.22 -40.68 11.13
C ASN A 425 -2.46 -39.32 11.78
N MET A 426 -3.57 -39.21 12.50
CA MET A 426 -3.78 -38.15 13.49
C MET A 426 -3.47 -38.70 14.89
N SER A 427 -3.07 -37.82 15.81
CA SER A 427 -2.79 -38.17 17.21
C SER A 427 -4.08 -38.62 17.94
N PRO A 428 -3.99 -39.13 19.18
CA PRO A 428 -5.17 -39.50 19.97
C PRO A 428 -6.11 -38.33 20.30
N SER A 429 -5.62 -37.09 20.26
CA SER A 429 -6.44 -35.88 20.34
C SER A 429 -6.92 -35.40 18.96
N TRP A 430 -6.79 -36.26 17.94
CA TRP A 430 -7.14 -36.01 16.55
C TRP A 430 -6.52 -34.72 16.00
N THR A 431 -5.24 -34.55 16.33
CA THR A 431 -4.41 -33.47 15.82
C THR A 431 -3.26 -34.02 14.97
N SER A 432 -2.87 -33.31 13.93
CA SER A 432 -1.68 -33.67 13.14
C SER A 432 -0.99 -32.44 12.58
N SER A 433 0.33 -32.50 12.51
CA SER A 433 1.11 -31.61 11.66
C SER A 433 0.82 -31.97 10.18
N VAL A 434 0.47 -30.97 9.38
CA VAL A 434 0.18 -31.07 7.95
C VAL A 434 1.14 -30.15 7.22
N THR A 435 1.89 -30.71 6.27
CA THR A 435 2.85 -29.95 5.46
C THR A 435 2.29 -29.73 4.06
N PHE A 436 2.13 -28.46 3.69
CA PHE A 436 1.66 -28.04 2.38
C PHE A 436 2.85 -27.92 1.41
N PRO A 437 2.82 -28.62 0.26
CA PRO A 437 3.91 -28.60 -0.72
C PRO A 437 4.15 -27.21 -1.35
N SER A 438 5.40 -26.88 -1.67
CA SER A 438 5.72 -25.72 -2.54
C SER A 438 4.93 -25.79 -3.85
N GLY A 439 4.61 -24.62 -4.42
CA GLY A 439 3.94 -24.52 -5.72
C GLY A 439 2.44 -24.81 -5.73
N SER A 440 1.88 -25.44 -4.69
CA SER A 440 0.44 -25.76 -4.63
C SER A 440 -0.37 -24.51 -4.30
N ALA A 441 -1.26 -24.10 -5.21
CA ALA A 441 -2.08 -22.90 -5.03
C ALA A 441 -3.21 -23.08 -4.00
N ARG A 442 -3.80 -24.28 -3.97
CA ARG A 442 -4.81 -24.69 -3.01
C ARG A 442 -4.47 -26.09 -2.53
N SER A 443 -4.68 -26.31 -1.24
CA SER A 443 -4.60 -27.63 -0.61
C SER A 443 -5.93 -27.93 0.08
N ALA A 444 -6.45 -29.12 -0.14
CA ALA A 444 -7.75 -29.60 0.29
C ALA A 444 -7.57 -30.85 1.14
N ILE A 445 -8.25 -30.89 2.28
CA ILE A 445 -8.13 -31.97 3.27
C ILE A 445 -9.40 -32.80 3.25
N ALA A 446 -9.23 -34.12 3.36
CA ALA A 446 -10.30 -35.06 3.66
C ALA A 446 -9.93 -35.90 4.88
N ILE A 447 -10.94 -36.35 5.63
CA ILE A 447 -10.75 -37.17 6.84
C ILE A 447 -11.34 -38.56 6.62
N ARG A 448 -10.68 -39.56 7.17
CA ARG A 448 -11.16 -40.94 7.29
C ARG A 448 -11.23 -41.32 8.75
N VAL A 449 -12.34 -41.92 9.15
CA VAL A 449 -12.54 -42.49 10.48
C VAL A 449 -12.79 -43.99 10.32
N ARG A 450 -12.11 -44.81 11.12
CA ARG A 450 -12.37 -46.24 11.23
C ARG A 450 -12.60 -46.63 12.69
N LEU A 451 -13.48 -47.60 12.89
CA LEU A 451 -13.78 -48.15 14.21
C LEU A 451 -13.46 -49.65 14.25
N ARG A 452 -13.15 -50.16 15.44
CA ARG A 452 -13.02 -51.59 15.76
C ARG A 452 -13.65 -51.88 17.12
N ASN A 453 -13.74 -53.15 17.50
CA ASN A 453 -14.27 -53.64 18.77
C ASN A 453 -15.66 -53.09 19.15
N THR A 454 -16.44 -52.64 18.16
CA THR A 454 -17.73 -51.98 18.36
C THR A 454 -18.73 -52.37 17.29
N LYS A 455 -19.98 -51.96 17.51
CA LYS A 455 -21.08 -52.10 16.56
C LYS A 455 -21.68 -50.74 16.22
N VAL A 456 -22.06 -50.55 14.96
CA VAL A 456 -22.57 -49.29 14.43
C VAL A 456 -23.97 -49.48 13.84
N GLY A 457 -24.87 -48.61 14.25
CA GLY A 457 -26.30 -48.62 13.92
C GLY A 457 -27.17 -49.27 15.00
N PRO A 458 -28.50 -49.19 14.83
CA PRO A 458 -29.46 -49.78 15.74
C PRO A 458 -29.33 -51.30 15.78
N ALA A 459 -29.61 -51.90 16.94
CA ALA A 459 -29.57 -53.34 17.10
C ALA A 459 -30.57 -54.03 16.14
N GLY A 460 -30.09 -55.02 15.39
CA GLY A 460 -30.91 -55.79 14.46
C GLY A 460 -30.21 -56.13 13.13
N PRO A 461 -30.97 -56.56 12.10
CA PRO A 461 -30.46 -57.04 10.80
C PRO A 461 -29.70 -56.03 9.94
N GLY A 462 -29.48 -54.79 10.42
CA GLY A 462 -28.66 -53.77 9.76
C GLY A 462 -27.51 -53.23 10.61
N GLN A 463 -27.28 -53.82 11.79
CA GLN A 463 -26.18 -53.43 12.66
C GLN A 463 -24.85 -53.86 12.04
N ILE A 464 -23.93 -52.92 11.89
CA ILE A 464 -22.60 -53.15 11.35
C ILE A 464 -21.71 -53.62 12.49
N ASP A 465 -21.10 -54.80 12.37
CA ASP A 465 -20.11 -55.30 13.31
C ASP A 465 -18.69 -54.96 12.80
N CYS A 466 -17.95 -54.18 13.58
CA CYS A 466 -16.62 -53.73 13.17
C CYS A 466 -15.53 -54.78 13.37
N GLY A 467 -15.83 -55.87 14.09
CA GLY A 467 -14.84 -56.90 14.43
C GLY A 467 -13.68 -56.34 15.25
N ASN A 468 -12.61 -57.12 15.41
CA ASN A 468 -11.45 -56.77 16.25
C ASN A 468 -10.34 -55.99 15.53
N ASN A 469 -10.46 -55.78 14.23
CA ASN A 469 -9.47 -55.11 13.39
C ASN A 469 -10.11 -53.98 12.59
N PHE A 470 -9.34 -52.95 12.26
CA PHE A 470 -9.82 -51.88 11.38
C PHE A 470 -10.09 -52.42 9.98
N SER A 471 -11.37 -52.59 9.64
CA SER A 471 -11.84 -53.15 8.38
C SER A 471 -12.47 -52.08 7.50
N ALA A 472 -12.66 -52.39 6.20
CA ALA A 472 -13.37 -51.51 5.28
C ALA A 472 -14.89 -51.41 5.61
N THR A 473 -15.40 -52.34 6.41
CA THR A 473 -16.82 -52.39 6.83
C THR A 473 -17.17 -51.26 7.79
N CYS A 474 -16.24 -50.88 8.68
CA CYS A 474 -16.38 -49.76 9.61
C CYS A 474 -15.42 -48.63 9.26
N GLN A 475 -15.60 -48.10 8.05
CA GLN A 475 -14.79 -47.04 7.50
C GLN A 475 -15.68 -45.97 6.86
N TRP A 476 -15.47 -44.72 7.27
CA TRP A 476 -16.18 -43.56 6.78
C TRP A 476 -15.19 -42.50 6.34
N PHE A 477 -15.58 -41.78 5.30
CA PHE A 477 -14.81 -40.69 4.73
C PHE A 477 -15.65 -39.42 4.74
N PHE A 478 -14.98 -38.30 4.98
CA PHE A 478 -15.63 -37.01 5.19
C PHE A 478 -15.00 -35.96 4.28
N THR A 479 -15.88 -35.33 3.51
CA THR A 479 -15.65 -34.14 2.69
C THR A 479 -16.77 -33.13 3.04
N ALA A 480 -16.72 -31.89 2.52
CA ALA A 480 -17.83 -30.96 2.71
C ALA A 480 -19.12 -31.39 1.97
N ALA A 481 -19.01 -32.30 0.99
CA ALA A 481 -20.17 -32.94 0.36
C ALA A 481 -20.86 -33.98 1.27
N GLY A 482 -20.28 -34.27 2.44
CA GLY A 482 -20.84 -35.14 3.46
C GLY A 482 -20.03 -36.42 3.69
N ARG A 483 -20.67 -37.36 4.40
CA ARG A 483 -20.09 -38.66 4.77
C ARG A 483 -20.36 -39.70 3.67
N THR A 484 -19.33 -40.45 3.28
CA THR A 484 -19.46 -41.62 2.40
C THR A 484 -18.74 -42.84 2.96
N THR A 485 -19.25 -44.04 2.68
CA THR A 485 -18.56 -45.32 2.89
C THR A 485 -17.95 -45.86 1.59
N ASN A 486 -18.39 -45.35 0.45
CA ASN A 486 -17.93 -45.75 -0.88
C ASN A 486 -16.97 -44.68 -1.42
N TRP A 487 -15.67 -44.86 -1.15
CA TRP A 487 -14.62 -43.99 -1.66
C TRP A 487 -14.10 -44.53 -2.98
N PRO A 488 -14.42 -43.89 -4.12
CA PRO A 488 -13.94 -44.36 -5.41
C PRO A 488 -12.42 -44.16 -5.47
N ASN A 489 -11.70 -45.07 -6.13
CA ASN A 489 -10.24 -45.00 -6.29
C ASN A 489 -9.87 -44.44 -7.67
N ASN A 490 -10.45 -43.31 -8.06
CA ASN A 490 -10.24 -42.72 -9.38
C ASN A 490 -9.97 -41.20 -9.28
N ALA A 491 -9.64 -40.58 -10.42
CA ALA A 491 -9.36 -39.15 -10.50
C ALA A 491 -10.55 -38.26 -10.07
N ALA A 492 -11.79 -38.73 -10.24
CA ALA A 492 -12.98 -38.00 -9.82
C ALA A 492 -13.06 -37.85 -8.29
N THR A 493 -12.48 -38.78 -7.54
CA THR A 493 -12.40 -38.68 -6.07
C THR A 493 -11.44 -37.59 -5.62
N LEU A 494 -10.29 -37.47 -6.28
CA LEU A 494 -9.34 -36.39 -5.97
C LEU A 494 -9.97 -35.03 -6.27
N LEU A 495 -10.67 -34.92 -7.40
CA LEU A 495 -11.41 -33.71 -7.75
C LEU A 495 -12.53 -33.42 -6.73
N ASN A 496 -13.26 -34.45 -6.27
CA ASN A 496 -14.31 -34.26 -5.26
C ASN A 496 -13.76 -33.70 -3.95
N VAL A 497 -12.62 -34.23 -3.46
CA VAL A 497 -11.94 -33.70 -2.27
C VAL A 497 -11.47 -32.27 -2.51
N PHE A 498 -10.89 -32.01 -3.68
CA PHE A 498 -10.40 -30.69 -4.04
C PHE A 498 -11.52 -29.65 -4.03
N GLU A 499 -12.67 -29.97 -4.64
CA GLU A 499 -13.82 -29.06 -4.71
C GLU A 499 -14.62 -28.95 -3.41
N ASN A 500 -14.73 -30.05 -2.64
CA ASN A 500 -15.54 -30.12 -1.42
C ASN A 500 -14.67 -30.49 -0.20
N PRO A 501 -13.64 -29.70 0.15
CA PRO A 501 -12.73 -30.05 1.23
C PRO A 501 -13.40 -29.98 2.60
N ILE A 502 -12.99 -30.83 3.55
CA ILE A 502 -13.39 -30.62 4.95
C ILE A 502 -12.73 -29.39 5.55
N GLN A 503 -11.52 -29.09 5.06
CA GLN A 503 -10.73 -27.92 5.37
C GLN A 503 -9.77 -27.65 4.21
N ARG A 504 -9.47 -26.38 3.93
CA ARG A 504 -8.51 -25.99 2.89
C ARG A 504 -7.54 -24.93 3.36
N ALA A 505 -6.38 -24.92 2.73
CA ALA A 505 -5.38 -23.87 2.84
C ALA A 505 -5.05 -23.32 1.46
N PHE A 506 -4.81 -22.02 1.38
CA PHE A 506 -4.35 -21.35 0.19
C PHE A 506 -2.90 -20.91 0.32
N ARG A 507 -2.23 -20.87 -0.83
CA ARG A 507 -0.93 -20.22 -0.96
C ARG A 507 -1.11 -18.86 -1.62
N GLY A 508 -0.57 -17.83 -0.99
CA GLY A 508 -0.40 -16.52 -1.58
C GLY A 508 0.44 -16.62 -2.85
N ASN A 509 -0.12 -16.18 -3.97
CA ASN A 509 0.54 -16.16 -5.26
C ASN A 509 0.08 -14.93 -6.04
N LEU A 510 1.03 -14.31 -6.74
CA LEU A 510 0.85 -13.05 -7.44
C LEU A 510 -0.29 -13.09 -8.48
N ASP A 511 -0.56 -14.24 -9.11
CA ASP A 511 -1.61 -14.36 -10.13
C ASP A 511 -3.00 -14.65 -9.57
N ARG A 512 -3.09 -15.13 -8.32
CA ARG A 512 -4.35 -15.61 -7.72
C ARG A 512 -4.82 -14.74 -6.59
N SER A 513 -3.94 -14.48 -5.62
CA SER A 513 -4.23 -13.64 -4.46
C SER A 513 -3.64 -12.24 -4.58
N GLY A 514 -2.86 -11.98 -5.64
CA GLY A 514 -2.22 -10.69 -5.86
C GLY A 514 -1.36 -10.28 -4.66
N PRO A 515 -1.59 -9.10 -4.07
CA PRO A 515 -0.84 -8.60 -2.94
C PRO A 515 -1.33 -9.18 -1.62
N ILE A 516 -2.41 -9.96 -1.58
CA ILE A 516 -2.84 -10.59 -0.34
C ILE A 516 -1.81 -11.64 0.06
N LYS A 517 -1.23 -11.45 1.24
CA LYS A 517 -0.20 -12.30 1.86
C LYS A 517 -0.64 -12.89 3.18
N TRP A 518 -1.72 -12.38 3.76
CA TRP A 518 -2.24 -12.92 5.00
C TRP A 518 -3.74 -12.75 5.05
N LEU A 519 -4.43 -13.77 5.55
CA LEU A 519 -5.85 -13.73 5.86
C LEU A 519 -6.08 -14.48 7.16
N ARG A 520 -6.86 -13.86 8.04
CA ARG A 520 -7.37 -14.48 9.25
C ARG A 520 -8.88 -14.35 9.26
N LEU A 521 -9.52 -15.49 9.51
CA LEU A 521 -10.93 -15.55 9.80
C LEU A 521 -11.09 -15.70 11.31
N ALA A 522 -11.98 -14.90 11.87
CA ALA A 522 -12.36 -15.01 13.27
C ALA A 522 -13.88 -14.96 13.39
N SER A 523 -14.38 -15.59 14.45
CA SER A 523 -15.80 -15.71 14.72
C SER A 523 -16.19 -15.11 16.06
N GLY A 524 -17.46 -14.79 16.18
CA GLY A 524 -18.08 -14.24 17.37
C GLY A 524 -19.34 -15.02 17.74
N ASN A 525 -19.76 -14.85 18.99
CA ASN A 525 -21.05 -15.36 19.46
C ASN A 525 -22.12 -14.28 19.34
N LEU A 526 -23.36 -14.69 19.12
CA LEU A 526 -24.51 -13.82 19.26
C LEU A 526 -24.91 -13.76 20.74
N SER A 527 -24.89 -12.56 21.31
CA SER A 527 -25.53 -12.24 22.59
C SER A 527 -26.74 -11.37 22.29
N GLY A 528 -27.91 -11.98 22.17
CA GLY A 528 -29.10 -11.31 21.63
C GLY A 528 -28.92 -10.99 20.14
N ALA A 529 -29.11 -9.71 19.76
CA ALA A 529 -28.90 -9.23 18.38
C ALA A 529 -27.50 -8.62 18.14
N THR A 530 -26.57 -8.79 19.10
CA THR A 530 -25.22 -8.20 19.04
C THR A 530 -24.16 -9.28 18.97
N CYS A 531 -23.20 -9.11 18.07
CA CYS A 531 -22.03 -9.97 17.97
C CYS A 531 -21.00 -9.59 19.04
N VAL A 532 -20.49 -10.59 19.76
CA VAL A 532 -19.40 -10.46 20.73
C VAL A 532 -18.25 -11.39 20.33
N PRO A 533 -16.98 -10.98 20.52
CA PRO A 533 -15.83 -11.83 20.19
C PRO A 533 -15.88 -13.19 20.90
N ALA A 534 -15.57 -14.27 20.19
CA ALA A 534 -15.38 -15.59 20.78
C ALA A 534 -13.90 -15.78 21.20
N LEU A 535 -13.67 -16.57 22.25
CA LEU A 535 -12.33 -16.77 22.85
C LEU A 535 -11.42 -17.75 22.08
N ILE A 536 -11.89 -18.39 21.01
CA ILE A 536 -11.13 -19.42 20.28
C ILE A 536 -11.16 -19.08 18.78
N ASP A 537 -10.09 -18.44 18.29
CA ASP A 537 -9.97 -18.02 16.89
C ASP A 537 -9.85 -19.18 15.89
N GLY A 538 -9.22 -20.30 16.30
CA GLY A 538 -8.92 -21.42 15.39
C GLY A 538 -10.15 -22.09 14.80
N GLN A 539 -11.22 -22.24 15.58
CA GLN A 539 -12.45 -22.95 15.20
C GLN A 539 -13.37 -22.15 14.25
N ALA A 540 -13.06 -20.89 13.95
CA ALA A 540 -13.92 -20.04 13.11
C ALA A 540 -14.19 -20.60 11.70
N ALA A 541 -13.33 -21.50 11.21
CA ALA A 541 -13.51 -22.19 9.93
C ALA A 541 -14.53 -23.35 9.97
N SER A 542 -15.10 -23.68 11.14
CA SER A 542 -16.10 -24.74 11.31
C SER A 542 -17.22 -24.32 12.27
N HIS A 543 -18.47 -24.38 11.82
CA HIS A 543 -19.62 -24.01 12.64
C HIS A 543 -20.81 -24.97 12.47
N ILE A 544 -21.67 -25.01 13.48
CA ILE A 544 -22.95 -25.72 13.39
C ILE A 544 -23.77 -25.04 12.27
N ALA A 545 -24.16 -25.83 11.27
CA ALA A 545 -24.93 -25.38 10.13
C ALA A 545 -26.34 -24.94 10.54
N GLY A 546 -26.87 -23.92 9.86
CA GLY A 546 -28.24 -23.45 10.06
C GLY A 546 -28.50 -22.63 11.33
N ALA A 547 -27.48 -22.31 12.13
CA ALA A 547 -27.56 -21.32 13.21
C ALA A 547 -26.92 -20.00 12.78
N GLU A 548 -27.51 -18.86 13.10
CA GLU A 548 -26.89 -17.56 12.78
C GLU A 548 -25.56 -17.38 13.52
N ARG A 549 -24.52 -16.90 12.81
CA ARG A 549 -23.17 -16.71 13.33
C ARG A 549 -22.60 -15.36 12.90
N CYS A 550 -21.60 -14.91 13.67
CA CYS A 550 -20.89 -13.67 13.41
C CYS A 550 -19.45 -13.94 12.96
N PHE A 551 -19.01 -13.25 11.92
CA PHE A 551 -17.66 -13.38 11.38
C PHE A 551 -17.02 -12.02 11.10
N TYR A 552 -15.70 -11.95 11.19
CA TYR A 552 -14.91 -10.86 10.63
C TYR A 552 -13.64 -11.42 9.98
N ILE A 553 -13.08 -10.63 9.07
CA ILE A 553 -11.86 -10.98 8.33
C ILE A 553 -10.82 -9.91 8.58
N ASP A 554 -9.61 -10.38 8.86
CA ASP A 554 -8.41 -9.58 8.79
C ASP A 554 -7.58 -10.01 7.59
N MET A 555 -6.87 -9.05 7.00
CA MET A 555 -6.08 -9.21 5.79
C MET A 555 -4.77 -8.43 5.91
N GLY A 556 -3.70 -9.03 5.41
CA GLY A 556 -2.40 -8.41 5.26
C GLY A 556 -2.01 -8.37 3.79
N LEU A 557 -1.62 -7.18 3.32
CA LEU A 557 -1.18 -6.95 1.95
C LEU A 557 0.35 -6.73 1.88
N GLN A 558 1.01 -7.35 0.90
CA GLN A 558 2.38 -7.00 0.51
C GLN A 558 2.39 -5.64 -0.18
N GLY A 559 3.43 -4.86 0.08
CA GLY A 559 3.56 -3.54 -0.50
C GLY A 559 2.92 -2.43 0.31
N GLY A 560 2.97 -2.58 1.65
CA GLY A 560 2.92 -1.44 2.54
C GLY A 560 4.05 -0.45 2.23
N ILE A 561 3.86 0.80 2.66
CA ILE A 561 4.94 1.78 2.69
C ILE A 561 5.89 1.31 3.78
N ALA A 562 7.16 1.12 3.45
CA ALA A 562 8.13 0.65 4.42
C ALA A 562 8.29 1.69 5.54
N GLN A 563 8.21 1.26 6.79
CA GLN A 563 8.35 2.11 7.96
C GLN A 563 9.69 1.91 8.68
N ASP A 564 10.38 0.82 8.37
CA ASP A 564 11.66 0.42 8.95
C ASP A 564 12.59 -0.14 7.85
N GLN A 565 13.90 0.03 8.05
CA GLN A 565 14.95 -0.56 7.21
C GLN A 565 14.96 -2.10 7.29
N ASP A 566 14.50 -2.68 8.42
CA ASP A 566 14.49 -4.12 8.66
C ASP A 566 13.28 -4.83 7.99
N GLU A 567 12.38 -4.06 7.36
CA GLU A 567 11.29 -4.63 6.60
C GLU A 567 11.82 -5.40 5.37
N PRO A 568 11.20 -6.53 4.99
CA PRO A 568 11.62 -7.28 3.82
C PRO A 568 11.35 -6.46 2.54
N PRO A 569 12.29 -6.44 1.58
CA PRO A 569 12.07 -5.74 0.31
C PRO A 569 10.98 -6.41 -0.51
N ILE A 570 10.32 -5.60 -1.33
CA ILE A 570 9.30 -6.03 -2.28
C ILE A 570 10.00 -6.38 -3.58
N ALA A 571 9.82 -7.61 -4.04
CA ALA A 571 10.30 -8.05 -5.35
C ALA A 571 9.27 -7.85 -6.46
N LEU A 572 9.75 -7.30 -7.57
CA LEU A 572 9.01 -7.07 -8.80
C LEU A 572 9.56 -8.01 -9.88
N ASN A 573 8.74 -8.98 -10.30
CA ASN A 573 9.07 -9.82 -11.45
C ASN A 573 8.86 -9.01 -12.73
N LEU A 574 9.93 -8.81 -13.50
CA LEU A 574 9.87 -8.15 -14.81
C LEU A 574 9.73 -9.17 -15.97
N GLY A 575 9.71 -10.45 -15.63
CA GLY A 575 9.48 -11.61 -16.49
C GLY A 575 10.74 -12.13 -17.20
N ASP A 576 10.64 -13.36 -17.68
CA ASP A 576 11.52 -13.95 -18.69
C ASP A 576 10.90 -13.89 -20.10
N THR A 577 11.31 -14.79 -20.99
CA THR A 577 10.82 -14.95 -22.38
C THR A 577 9.30 -15.04 -22.58
N SER A 578 8.49 -15.14 -21.52
CA SER A 578 7.02 -15.21 -21.58
C SER A 578 6.30 -13.86 -21.78
N SER A 579 4.97 -13.91 -21.95
CA SER A 579 4.11 -12.81 -22.37
C SER A 579 3.53 -11.95 -21.22
N GLN A 580 4.06 -12.09 -20.00
CA GLN A 580 3.59 -11.40 -18.79
C GLN A 580 4.60 -10.35 -18.30
N ARG A 581 4.89 -9.34 -19.11
CA ARG A 581 5.98 -8.38 -18.81
C ARG A 581 5.46 -7.08 -18.20
N ALA A 582 6.12 -6.65 -17.13
CA ALA A 582 5.88 -5.39 -16.42
C ALA A 582 6.55 -4.16 -17.08
N VAL A 583 7.30 -4.36 -18.18
CA VAL A 583 8.07 -3.29 -18.84
C VAL A 583 7.21 -2.58 -19.90
N LEU A 584 7.34 -1.27 -19.95
CA LEU A 584 6.58 -0.36 -20.81
C LEU A 584 7.46 0.24 -21.90
N ASP A 585 6.84 0.63 -23.02
CA ASP A 585 7.40 1.58 -23.98
C ASP A 585 6.71 2.91 -23.71
N CYS A 586 7.42 3.82 -23.05
CA CYS A 586 6.83 5.01 -22.48
C CYS A 586 7.31 6.31 -23.12
N ASP A 587 8.34 6.27 -23.97
CA ASP A 587 8.79 7.44 -24.72
C ASP A 587 8.98 7.13 -26.21
N PRO A 588 8.15 7.70 -27.10
CA PRO A 588 8.29 7.47 -28.54
C PRO A 588 9.62 8.00 -29.12
N LYS A 589 10.38 8.82 -28.39
CA LYS A 589 11.70 9.34 -28.80
C LYS A 589 12.85 8.43 -28.39
N ILE A 590 12.65 7.49 -27.46
CA ILE A 590 13.68 6.60 -26.94
C ILE A 590 13.40 5.19 -27.44
N SER A 591 14.27 4.66 -28.30
CA SER A 591 14.00 3.39 -28.99
C SER A 591 14.37 2.13 -28.21
N THR A 592 15.01 2.24 -27.04
CA THR A 592 15.45 1.09 -26.25
C THR A 592 15.07 1.24 -24.78
N ILE A 593 14.61 0.14 -24.16
CA ILE A 593 14.26 0.10 -22.73
C ILE A 593 15.45 0.47 -21.85
N LYS A 594 16.66 0.09 -22.25
CA LYS A 594 17.88 0.44 -21.52
C LYS A 594 17.99 1.95 -21.34
N ASP A 595 17.77 2.70 -22.41
CA ASP A 595 17.89 4.16 -22.43
C ASP A 595 16.69 4.81 -21.71
N GLU A 596 15.50 4.20 -21.78
CA GLU A 596 14.33 4.65 -21.00
C GLU A 596 14.52 4.44 -19.49
N ILE A 597 15.13 3.33 -19.05
CA ILE A 597 15.48 3.10 -17.63
C ILE A 597 16.49 4.14 -17.15
N GLN A 598 17.48 4.46 -17.99
CA GLN A 598 18.49 5.46 -17.66
C GLN A 598 17.88 6.87 -17.52
N GLN A 599 17.09 7.29 -18.51
CA GLN A 599 16.67 8.69 -18.66
C GLN A 599 15.28 8.97 -18.03
N GLY A 600 14.48 7.93 -17.81
CA GLY A 600 13.06 8.05 -17.49
C GLY A 600 12.19 8.36 -18.72
N CYS A 601 10.88 8.25 -18.56
CA CYS A 601 9.90 8.53 -19.60
C CYS A 601 9.78 10.04 -19.85
N GLY A 602 9.98 10.51 -21.09
CA GLY A 602 9.84 11.92 -21.43
C GLY A 602 8.41 12.49 -21.44
N PRO A 603 7.37 11.76 -21.91
CA PRO A 603 6.00 12.27 -21.91
C PRO A 603 5.41 12.44 -20.51
N PHE A 604 4.43 13.35 -20.38
CA PHE A 604 3.63 13.48 -19.16
C PHE A 604 2.54 12.42 -19.10
N TYR A 605 2.44 11.78 -17.94
CA TYR A 605 1.45 10.76 -17.60
C TYR A 605 0.61 11.17 -16.41
N ALA A 606 -0.67 10.82 -16.41
CA ALA A 606 -1.61 11.13 -15.33
C ALA A 606 -2.45 9.90 -14.96
N THR A 607 -3.02 9.89 -13.76
CA THR A 607 -3.97 8.85 -13.36
C THR A 607 -5.21 8.86 -14.26
N ASN A 608 -5.77 7.69 -14.54
CA ASN A 608 -6.98 7.57 -15.33
C ASN A 608 -8.19 8.02 -14.51
N THR A 609 -9.09 8.80 -15.10
CA THR A 609 -10.30 9.28 -14.42
C THR A 609 -11.42 8.24 -14.41
N PHE A 610 -11.34 7.23 -15.28
CA PHE A 610 -12.32 6.15 -15.47
C PHE A 610 -13.72 6.66 -15.87
N LEU A 611 -13.79 7.81 -16.55
CA LEU A 611 -15.04 8.42 -17.01
C LEU A 611 -15.49 7.95 -18.42
N THR A 612 -14.66 7.17 -19.13
CA THR A 612 -14.91 6.71 -20.50
C THR A 612 -14.98 5.18 -20.57
N ASN A 613 -15.71 4.62 -21.54
CA ASN A 613 -15.70 3.19 -21.83
C ASN A 613 -15.44 2.96 -23.34
N PRO A 614 -14.36 2.26 -23.73
CA PRO A 614 -13.30 1.68 -22.89
C PRO A 614 -12.44 2.75 -22.18
N TYR A 615 -11.80 2.38 -21.06
CA TYR A 615 -10.94 3.29 -20.28
C TYR A 615 -9.68 3.72 -21.01
N CYS A 616 -9.22 2.89 -21.94
CA CYS A 616 -8.05 3.12 -22.78
C CYS A 616 -8.38 2.84 -24.24
N PRO A 617 -7.69 3.52 -25.18
CA PRO A 617 -7.86 3.26 -26.59
C PRO A 617 -7.44 1.82 -26.93
N LYS A 618 -8.23 1.13 -27.75
CA LYS A 618 -7.80 -0.14 -28.36
C LYS A 618 -6.82 0.17 -29.47
N LEU A 619 -5.62 -0.39 -29.40
CA LEU A 619 -4.57 -0.12 -30.37
C LEU A 619 -4.04 -1.42 -30.99
N THR A 620 -3.48 -1.30 -32.19
CA THR A 620 -2.82 -2.42 -32.88
C THR A 620 -1.29 -2.26 -32.94
N SER A 621 -0.73 -1.13 -32.46
CA SER A 621 0.71 -0.92 -32.29
C SER A 621 1.03 0.24 -31.32
N VAL A 622 2.23 0.24 -30.73
CA VAL A 622 2.75 1.32 -29.86
C VAL A 622 2.81 2.67 -30.58
N ASN A 623 3.18 2.69 -31.87
CA ASN A 623 3.24 3.94 -32.64
C ASN A 623 1.87 4.64 -32.75
N GLN A 624 0.78 3.88 -32.77
CA GLN A 624 -0.58 4.46 -32.71
C GLN A 624 -0.91 5.02 -31.32
N PHE A 625 -0.26 4.54 -30.25
CA PHE A 625 -0.45 5.05 -28.88
C PHE A 625 0.05 6.47 -28.72
N PHE A 626 1.16 6.83 -29.37
CA PHE A 626 1.73 8.18 -29.27
C PHE A 626 1.29 9.17 -30.36
N ALA A 627 0.58 8.71 -31.41
CA ALA A 627 0.11 9.58 -32.50
C ALA A 627 -0.89 10.66 -32.02
N VAL A 628 -0.70 11.93 -32.42
CA VAL A 628 -1.61 13.07 -32.16
C VAL A 628 -2.06 13.73 -33.48
N PRO A 629 -3.30 14.28 -33.58
CA PRO A 629 -4.35 14.33 -32.56
C PRO A 629 -5.06 12.98 -32.36
N LYS A 630 -5.62 12.77 -31.15
CA LYS A 630 -6.39 11.56 -30.81
C LYS A 630 -7.85 11.68 -31.23
N ALA A 631 -8.47 10.54 -31.54
CA ALA A 631 -9.91 10.47 -31.71
C ALA A 631 -10.62 10.59 -30.35
N ALA A 632 -11.79 11.23 -30.32
CA ALA A 632 -12.65 11.29 -29.14
C ALA A 632 -12.96 9.85 -28.62
N PRO A 633 -13.01 9.62 -27.29
CA PRO A 633 -12.99 10.60 -26.21
C PRO A 633 -11.59 10.92 -25.63
N PHE A 634 -10.51 10.63 -26.35
CA PHE A 634 -9.11 10.80 -25.89
C PHE A 634 -8.42 12.05 -26.44
N ASP A 635 -9.19 13.00 -26.97
CA ASP A 635 -8.74 14.23 -27.64
C ASP A 635 -7.93 15.18 -26.73
N ASN A 636 -8.07 15.06 -25.42
CA ASN A 636 -7.38 15.89 -24.41
C ASN A 636 -6.03 15.32 -23.93
N TRP A 637 -5.38 14.45 -24.71
CA TRP A 637 -4.03 13.94 -24.40
C TRP A 637 -2.95 14.74 -25.13
N PRO A 638 -1.78 15.04 -24.51
CA PRO A 638 -1.33 14.68 -23.15
C PRO A 638 -1.93 15.54 -22.01
N PRO A 639 -1.84 15.11 -20.72
CA PRO A 639 -1.10 13.95 -20.22
C PRO A 639 -1.75 12.60 -20.59
N TYR A 640 -0.92 11.59 -20.87
CA TYR A 640 -1.37 10.23 -21.18
C TYR A 640 -1.92 9.55 -19.93
N ARG A 641 -3.11 8.94 -20.02
CA ARG A 641 -3.80 8.29 -18.87
C ARG A 641 -3.79 6.76 -18.91
N CYS A 642 -3.02 6.22 -19.83
CA CYS A 642 -2.82 4.79 -20.03
C CYS A 642 -1.35 4.53 -20.36
N VAL A 643 -0.92 3.28 -20.23
CA VAL A 643 0.41 2.81 -20.62
C VAL A 643 0.29 1.65 -21.59
N VAL A 644 1.32 1.44 -22.40
CA VAL A 644 1.40 0.32 -23.34
C VAL A 644 2.55 -0.60 -22.94
N THR A 645 2.26 -1.89 -22.87
CA THR A 645 3.26 -2.94 -22.60
C THR A 645 4.09 -3.22 -23.84
N GLN A 646 5.39 -3.47 -23.70
CA GLN A 646 6.26 -3.78 -24.84
C GLN A 646 6.70 -5.25 -24.84
N THR A 647 6.70 -5.90 -26.01
CA THR A 647 7.29 -7.22 -26.22
C THR A 647 8.71 -7.10 -26.77
N THR A 648 9.70 -7.05 -25.88
CA THR A 648 11.10 -7.04 -26.30
C THR A 648 11.92 -8.09 -25.56
N ASN A 649 13.05 -8.50 -26.15
CA ASN A 649 14.05 -9.38 -25.54
C ASN A 649 14.85 -8.62 -24.45
N ALA A 650 14.14 -8.05 -23.47
CA ALA A 650 14.60 -6.95 -22.62
C ALA A 650 15.51 -7.36 -21.45
N ALA A 651 15.66 -8.64 -21.13
CA ALA A 651 16.33 -9.07 -19.90
C ALA A 651 17.74 -8.47 -19.73
N ASN A 652 18.55 -8.46 -20.80
CA ASN A 652 19.88 -7.84 -20.76
C ASN A 652 19.83 -6.31 -20.78
N GLN A 653 18.81 -5.71 -21.40
CA GLN A 653 18.65 -4.25 -21.47
C GLN A 653 18.22 -3.66 -20.13
N ILE A 654 17.41 -4.38 -19.34
CA ILE A 654 17.01 -3.98 -17.99
C ILE A 654 18.26 -3.84 -17.11
N MET A 655 19.10 -4.88 -17.09
CA MET A 655 20.36 -4.89 -16.35
C MET A 655 21.29 -3.75 -16.78
N GLN A 656 21.48 -3.58 -18.09
CA GLN A 656 22.32 -2.50 -18.63
C GLN A 656 21.76 -1.11 -18.32
N GLY A 657 20.43 -0.96 -18.28
CA GLY A 657 19.75 0.28 -17.95
C GLY A 657 20.00 0.69 -16.51
N PHE A 658 19.80 -0.24 -15.57
CA PHE A 658 20.08 0.03 -14.15
C PHE A 658 21.58 0.26 -13.88
N ASN A 659 22.46 -0.52 -14.50
CA ASN A 659 23.90 -0.27 -14.40
C ASN A 659 24.24 1.15 -14.87
N GLN A 660 23.69 1.56 -16.02
CA GLN A 660 23.94 2.88 -16.60
C GLN A 660 23.35 4.01 -15.75
N ARG A 661 22.15 3.82 -15.17
CA ARG A 661 21.48 4.78 -14.30
C ARG A 661 22.23 4.98 -12.98
N LEU A 662 22.60 3.89 -12.32
CA LEU A 662 23.17 3.91 -10.97
C LEU A 662 24.68 4.18 -10.97
N PHE A 663 25.40 3.67 -11.97
CA PHE A 663 26.87 3.65 -11.97
C PHE A 663 27.49 4.35 -13.19
N GLY A 664 26.68 4.86 -14.12
CA GLY A 664 27.17 5.55 -15.32
C GLY A 664 27.81 4.62 -16.36
N VAL A 665 27.77 3.30 -16.16
CA VAL A 665 28.35 2.29 -17.06
C VAL A 665 27.36 1.17 -17.32
N SER A 666 27.26 0.66 -18.55
CA SER A 666 26.24 -0.33 -18.89
C SER A 666 26.61 -1.76 -18.49
N ASN A 667 27.90 -2.08 -18.39
CA ASN A 667 28.39 -3.43 -18.09
C ASN A 667 29.50 -3.35 -17.05
N ASN A 668 29.60 -4.39 -16.21
CA ASN A 668 30.62 -4.53 -15.16
C ASN A 668 30.74 -3.29 -14.26
N PRO A 669 29.64 -2.83 -13.64
CA PRO A 669 29.69 -1.68 -12.76
C PRO A 669 30.63 -1.94 -11.56
N THR A 670 31.39 -0.92 -11.19
CA THR A 670 32.15 -0.89 -9.94
C THR A 670 31.43 0.02 -8.96
N CYS A 671 31.36 -0.37 -7.69
CA CYS A 671 30.70 0.45 -6.70
C CYS A 671 31.42 1.80 -6.49
N PRO A 672 30.68 2.92 -6.37
CA PRO A 672 31.26 4.22 -6.07
C PRO A 672 31.92 4.27 -4.70
N ALA A 673 33.12 4.87 -4.63
CA ALA A 673 33.80 5.12 -3.35
C ALA A 673 33.02 6.16 -2.52
N GLU A 674 32.90 5.94 -1.21
CA GLU A 674 32.20 6.87 -0.31
C GLU A 674 32.92 8.23 -0.26
N ASN A 675 32.19 9.31 -0.48
CA ASN A 675 32.65 10.63 -0.06
C ASN A 675 32.43 10.79 1.45
N THR A 676 33.50 10.80 2.23
CA THR A 676 33.46 10.96 3.70
C THR A 676 33.74 12.40 4.15
N THR A 677 33.95 13.31 3.21
CA THR A 677 34.43 14.67 3.49
C THR A 677 33.26 15.61 3.78
N GLN A 678 32.94 15.82 5.06
CA GLN A 678 31.96 16.82 5.47
C GLN A 678 32.62 18.22 5.42
N VAL A 679 32.07 19.11 4.59
CA VAL A 679 32.51 20.52 4.52
C VAL A 679 31.58 21.37 5.39
N PRO A 680 32.09 22.17 6.36
CA PRO A 680 31.24 23.04 7.16
C PRO A 680 30.39 23.97 6.31
N GLY A 681 29.06 23.95 6.52
CA GLY A 681 28.10 24.77 5.78
C GLY A 681 27.68 24.24 4.40
N GLN A 682 28.06 23.01 4.04
CA GLN A 682 27.57 22.29 2.86
C GLN A 682 26.65 21.12 3.26
N PRO A 683 25.79 20.63 2.34
CA PRO A 683 25.04 19.39 2.55
C PRO A 683 25.96 18.22 2.91
N GLU A 684 25.44 17.24 3.65
CA GLU A 684 26.17 16.01 3.96
C GLU A 684 26.71 15.36 2.67
N PRO A 685 27.92 14.75 2.72
CA PRO A 685 28.52 14.18 1.54
C PRO A 685 27.68 13.01 1.02
N PHE A 686 27.30 13.10 -0.25
CA PHE A 686 26.45 12.16 -0.95
C PHE A 686 27.19 11.62 -2.18
N THR A 687 27.09 10.31 -2.37
CA THR A 687 27.66 9.59 -3.51
C THR A 687 26.53 8.91 -4.28
N PRO A 688 26.17 9.38 -5.50
CA PRO A 688 25.13 8.76 -6.32
C PRO A 688 25.40 7.27 -6.57
N GLY A 689 24.34 6.46 -6.58
CA GLY A 689 24.40 5.01 -6.85
C GLY A 689 24.64 4.13 -5.62
N ARG A 690 25.01 4.71 -4.48
CA ARG A 690 25.10 4.00 -3.20
C ARG A 690 23.72 3.68 -2.61
N ASN A 691 23.61 2.58 -1.85
CA ASN A 691 22.38 2.17 -1.17
C ASN A 691 22.29 2.85 0.20
N TYR A 692 21.52 3.94 0.31
CA TYR A 692 21.29 4.64 1.57
C TYR A 692 20.09 4.09 2.36
N TRP A 693 19.47 2.99 1.90
CA TRP A 693 18.54 2.20 2.71
C TRP A 693 19.27 1.44 3.83
N HIS A 694 20.55 1.14 3.64
CA HIS A 694 21.35 0.35 4.58
C HIS A 694 21.99 1.24 5.67
N ASP A 695 21.91 0.78 6.92
CA ASP A 695 22.42 1.45 8.13
C ASP A 695 23.88 1.95 8.04
N ALA A 696 24.76 1.19 7.39
CA ALA A 696 26.17 1.53 7.26
C ALA A 696 26.41 2.73 6.34
N ASN A 697 25.49 3.00 5.40
CA ASN A 697 25.52 4.20 4.56
C ASN A 697 24.67 5.35 5.15
N ASN A 698 23.73 5.03 6.04
CA ASN A 698 22.77 5.94 6.67
C ASN A 698 22.70 5.66 8.18
N GLN A 699 23.61 6.24 8.98
CA GLN A 699 23.66 5.96 10.42
C GLN A 699 22.39 6.42 11.15
N LEU A 700 21.91 5.57 12.06
CA LEU A 700 20.77 5.79 12.96
C LEU A 700 20.78 7.19 13.58
N ASP A 701 19.93 8.08 13.08
CA ASP A 701 19.47 9.25 13.80
C ASP A 701 18.01 9.08 14.22
N GLY A 702 17.60 9.83 15.24
CA GLY A 702 16.26 9.69 15.81
C GLY A 702 15.11 10.17 14.92
N TYR A 703 15.35 10.40 13.62
CA TYR A 703 14.42 11.15 12.77
C TYR A 703 14.16 10.60 11.37
N THR A 704 14.58 9.38 11.03
CA THR A 704 13.97 8.63 9.92
C THR A 704 13.92 7.12 10.14
N PHE A 705 12.76 6.55 9.79
CA PHE A 705 12.42 5.11 9.74
C PHE A 705 12.74 4.24 10.99
N ALA A 706 12.66 4.85 12.20
CA ALA A 706 12.51 4.28 13.57
C ALA A 706 13.71 3.52 14.23
N GLN A 707 13.79 3.36 15.56
CA GLN A 707 14.56 4.15 16.58
C GLN A 707 15.40 3.17 17.48
N ASP A 708 16.58 3.46 18.08
CA ASP A 708 16.80 3.91 19.50
C ASP A 708 18.30 4.19 19.89
N ASN A 709 18.64 5.47 20.17
CA ASN A 709 19.61 6.05 21.16
C ASN A 709 21.07 5.51 21.41
N PRO A 710 22.10 6.33 21.80
CA PRO A 710 22.56 7.63 21.30
C PRO A 710 24.05 7.67 20.77
N LEU A 711 24.26 8.51 19.76
CA LEU A 711 25.46 9.30 19.35
C LEU A 711 26.70 8.61 18.70
N PRO A 712 27.38 9.28 17.73
CA PRO A 712 27.08 10.61 17.16
C PRO A 712 26.19 10.56 15.90
N LYS A 713 25.52 11.70 15.62
CA LYS A 713 24.42 11.85 14.64
C LYS A 713 24.95 12.07 13.22
N ARG A 714 24.45 11.30 12.24
CA ARG A 714 24.47 11.67 10.81
C ARG A 714 23.01 11.65 10.33
N GLY A 715 22.58 12.71 9.65
CA GLY A 715 21.19 12.88 9.20
C GLY A 715 20.73 11.81 8.21
N ASN A 716 19.42 11.64 8.02
CA ASN A 716 18.86 10.89 6.87
C ASN A 716 19.53 11.30 5.55
N ARG A 717 20.18 10.34 4.87
CA ARG A 717 20.89 10.55 3.60
C ARG A 717 20.08 10.16 2.35
N LEU A 718 18.82 9.71 2.49
CA LEU A 718 17.95 9.53 1.33
C LEU A 718 17.64 10.91 0.72
N ARG A 719 18.07 11.11 -0.52
CA ARG A 719 17.90 12.36 -1.27
C ARG A 719 16.95 12.18 -2.46
N ASP A 720 16.27 13.24 -2.82
CA ASP A 720 15.39 13.36 -3.98
C ASP A 720 16.15 13.19 -5.32
N ASP A 721 17.45 13.49 -5.34
CA ASP A 721 18.34 13.27 -6.48
C ASP A 721 19.07 11.92 -6.49
N ASP A 722 18.71 10.98 -5.61
CA ASP A 722 19.27 9.62 -5.64
C ASP A 722 18.76 8.85 -6.87
N PRO A 723 19.64 8.36 -7.77
CA PRO A 723 19.21 7.59 -8.94
C PRO A 723 18.50 6.27 -8.59
N ARG A 724 18.59 5.78 -7.34
CA ARG A 724 17.82 4.61 -6.84
C ARG A 724 16.38 4.93 -6.50
N LEU A 725 16.07 6.20 -6.23
CA LEU A 725 14.71 6.66 -6.03
C LEU A 725 14.05 6.81 -7.41
N VAL A 726 13.04 5.99 -7.66
CA VAL A 726 12.33 5.95 -8.93
C VAL A 726 10.84 6.01 -8.70
N THR A 727 10.10 6.48 -9.70
CA THR A 727 8.63 6.46 -9.68
C THR A 727 8.13 5.45 -10.69
N LEU A 728 7.28 4.54 -10.22
CA LEU A 728 6.73 3.45 -11.00
C LEU A 728 5.26 3.74 -11.37
N PHE A 729 4.82 3.16 -12.49
CA PHE A 729 3.41 3.18 -12.86
C PHE A 729 2.67 2.11 -12.06
N PHE A 730 1.48 2.43 -11.55
CA PHE A 730 0.55 1.42 -11.07
C PHE A 730 -0.55 1.16 -12.08
N THR A 731 -0.81 -0.11 -12.30
CA THR A 731 -1.86 -0.61 -13.19
C THR A 731 -2.78 -1.57 -12.42
N PRO A 732 -3.98 -1.85 -12.94
CA PRO A 732 -4.87 -2.87 -12.37
C PRO A 732 -4.20 -4.24 -12.25
N TYR A 733 -4.67 -5.08 -11.32
CA TYR A 733 -4.08 -6.39 -11.02
C TYR A 733 -4.07 -7.37 -12.21
N ASP A 734 -4.94 -7.20 -13.19
CA ASP A 734 -5.06 -8.07 -14.36
C ASP A 734 -4.18 -7.65 -15.54
N SER A 735 -3.41 -6.56 -15.40
CA SER A 735 -2.71 -5.90 -16.51
C SER A 735 -1.62 -6.75 -17.19
N PHE A 736 -1.22 -7.88 -16.62
CA PHE A 736 -0.15 -8.73 -17.19
C PHE A 736 -0.56 -10.20 -17.35
N SER A 737 -1.79 -10.57 -17.01
CA SER A 737 -2.20 -11.98 -16.96
C SER A 737 -2.65 -12.50 -18.34
N ASN A 738 -1.91 -13.47 -18.89
CA ASN A 738 -2.25 -14.21 -20.13
C ASN A 738 -2.46 -13.34 -21.38
N LYS A 739 -1.62 -12.32 -21.58
CA LYS A 739 -1.75 -11.36 -22.67
C LYS A 739 -0.62 -11.43 -23.70
N PRO A 740 -0.88 -11.30 -25.01
CA PRO A 740 0.13 -11.47 -26.06
C PRO A 740 1.06 -10.24 -26.28
N GLY A 741 0.97 -9.21 -25.44
CA GLY A 741 1.81 -8.01 -25.47
C GLY A 741 1.31 -6.91 -26.40
N ASN A 742 1.79 -5.67 -26.21
CA ASN A 742 1.25 -4.43 -26.81
C ASN A 742 -0.17 -4.07 -26.35
N ASP A 743 -0.57 -4.60 -25.19
CA ASP A 743 -1.84 -4.22 -24.57
C ASP A 743 -1.70 -2.89 -23.83
N VAL A 744 -2.82 -2.17 -23.79
CA VAL A 744 -2.93 -0.83 -23.19
C VAL A 744 -3.73 -0.91 -21.90
N PHE A 745 -3.17 -0.42 -20.81
CA PHE A 745 -3.77 -0.46 -19.48
C PHE A 745 -3.95 0.94 -18.89
N PRO A 746 -5.02 1.17 -18.12
CA PRO A 746 -5.20 2.45 -17.45
C PRO A 746 -4.17 2.59 -16.33
N ILE A 747 -3.66 3.80 -16.15
CA ILE A 747 -2.83 4.13 -14.99
C ILE A 747 -3.77 4.36 -13.81
N VAL A 748 -3.60 3.60 -12.72
CA VAL A 748 -4.42 3.78 -11.51
C VAL A 748 -3.77 4.74 -10.51
N ALA A 749 -2.44 4.77 -10.46
CA ALA A 749 -1.66 5.49 -9.46
C ALA A 749 -0.17 5.52 -9.86
N PHE A 750 0.66 6.19 -9.05
CA PHE A 750 2.12 6.18 -9.17
C PHE A 750 2.76 5.93 -7.80
N GLY A 751 3.84 5.16 -7.74
CA GLY A 751 4.51 4.84 -6.49
C GLY A 751 6.00 5.18 -6.54
N ASN A 752 6.49 5.89 -5.52
CA ASN A 752 7.93 6.06 -5.33
C ASN A 752 8.50 4.78 -4.71
N PHE A 753 9.56 4.29 -5.33
CA PHE A 753 10.19 3.02 -5.01
C PHE A 753 11.69 3.26 -4.89
N TYR A 754 12.26 2.90 -3.76
CA TYR A 754 13.70 2.96 -3.55
C TYR A 754 14.31 1.60 -3.89
N ILE A 755 15.12 1.55 -4.93
CA ILE A 755 15.74 0.31 -5.41
C ILE A 755 16.91 -0.07 -4.52
N THR A 756 16.78 -1.20 -3.82
CA THR A 756 17.88 -1.78 -3.04
C THR A 756 18.70 -2.76 -3.86
N GLY A 757 18.10 -3.46 -4.82
CA GLY A 757 18.81 -4.33 -5.76
C GLY A 757 18.04 -4.77 -7.00
N TYR A 758 18.76 -5.42 -7.92
CA TYR A 758 18.23 -5.95 -9.18
C TYR A 758 19.12 -7.05 -9.75
N GLY A 759 18.55 -7.96 -10.53
CA GLY A 759 19.32 -8.98 -11.24
C GLY A 759 18.49 -10.06 -11.89
N ARG A 760 19.17 -11.13 -12.31
CA ARG A 760 18.58 -12.21 -13.09
C ARG A 760 19.12 -13.57 -12.64
N THR A 761 18.27 -14.58 -12.65
CA THR A 761 18.71 -15.97 -12.47
C THR A 761 19.17 -16.59 -13.80
N THR A 762 20.21 -17.41 -13.79
CA THR A 762 20.70 -18.09 -14.99
C THR A 762 20.73 -19.61 -14.82
N GLY A 763 19.86 -20.28 -15.59
CA GLY A 763 19.83 -21.74 -15.73
C GLY A 763 19.34 -22.53 -14.51
N SER A 764 19.21 -23.85 -14.69
CA SER A 764 18.68 -24.84 -13.73
C SER A 764 19.58 -25.10 -12.49
N GLY A 765 20.23 -24.06 -11.97
CA GLY A 765 21.21 -24.14 -10.88
C GLY A 765 21.41 -22.83 -10.10
N GLY A 766 20.55 -21.82 -10.25
CA GLY A 766 20.50 -20.67 -9.33
C GLY A 766 21.66 -19.67 -9.41
N ASN A 767 22.47 -19.67 -10.49
CA ASN A 767 23.54 -18.68 -10.62
C ASN A 767 22.97 -17.28 -10.87
N TRP A 768 23.28 -16.34 -9.97
CA TRP A 768 22.83 -14.95 -10.02
C TRP A 768 23.70 -14.10 -10.96
N GLN A 769 23.06 -13.32 -11.83
CA GLN A 769 23.70 -12.27 -12.63
C GLN A 769 23.04 -10.93 -12.31
N GLY A 770 23.71 -10.10 -11.52
CA GLY A 770 23.21 -8.76 -11.20
C GLY A 770 24.14 -7.89 -10.38
N GLY A 771 23.76 -6.62 -10.23
CA GLY A 771 24.42 -5.69 -9.31
C GLY A 771 24.08 -6.09 -7.88
N ALA A 772 25.11 -6.26 -7.05
CA ALA A 772 24.97 -6.96 -5.78
C ALA A 772 24.05 -6.26 -4.76
N PRO A 773 23.49 -7.04 -3.80
CA PRO A 773 22.38 -6.71 -2.91
C PRO A 773 22.75 -5.89 -1.66
N GLU A 774 24.03 -5.58 -1.46
CA GLU A 774 24.56 -5.01 -0.24
C GLU A 774 25.46 -3.84 -0.62
N ASP A 775 25.03 -2.62 -0.34
CA ASP A 775 25.97 -1.53 -0.10
C ASP A 775 25.65 -1.09 1.33
N PRO A 776 26.61 -1.22 2.26
CA PRO A 776 27.95 -0.64 2.21
C PRO A 776 28.95 -1.50 1.44
N CYS A 777 29.71 -0.86 0.57
CA CYS A 777 30.93 -1.37 -0.05
C CYS A 777 31.97 -1.70 1.04
N THR A 778 31.78 -2.77 1.81
CA THR A 778 32.71 -3.22 2.83
C THR A 778 33.77 -4.09 2.17
N ASP A 779 34.96 -3.50 2.03
CA ASP A 779 36.27 -4.11 1.80
C ASP A 779 36.34 -5.39 0.93
N GLY A 780 36.21 -5.19 -0.37
CA GLY A 780 37.30 -5.52 -1.28
C GLY A 780 37.42 -6.95 -1.82
N ASN A 781 38.06 -7.01 -3.00
CA ASN A 781 38.72 -8.19 -3.54
C ASN A 781 39.78 -8.73 -2.55
N VAL A 782 39.39 -9.47 -1.51
CA VAL A 782 40.34 -10.23 -0.68
C VAL A 782 40.29 -11.72 -1.10
N PRO A 783 41.41 -12.29 -1.58
CA PRO A 783 41.48 -13.70 -1.95
C PRO A 783 41.77 -14.54 -0.69
N ASP A 784 40.80 -14.71 0.20
CA ASP A 784 40.89 -15.68 1.30
C ASP A 784 40.01 -16.92 1.01
N PRO A 785 40.58 -18.14 0.89
CA PRO A 785 39.84 -19.36 0.59
C PRO A 785 38.98 -19.91 1.74
N LEU A 786 39.05 -19.34 2.95
CA LEU A 786 38.37 -19.88 4.14
C LEU A 786 37.09 -19.13 4.56
N ASN A 787 36.71 -18.05 3.85
CA ASN A 787 35.39 -17.38 3.97
C ASN A 787 34.44 -17.74 2.81
N GLY A 788 34.44 -19.02 2.42
CA GLY A 788 33.55 -19.58 1.39
C GLY A 788 32.09 -19.73 1.82
N LEU A 789 31.51 -18.76 2.51
CA LEU A 789 30.05 -18.60 2.59
C LEU A 789 29.65 -17.45 1.65
N PRO A 790 28.71 -17.69 0.71
CA PRO A 790 28.24 -16.65 -0.20
C PRO A 790 27.48 -15.58 0.58
N PHE A 791 27.54 -14.34 0.08
CA PHE A 791 26.70 -13.16 0.39
C PHE A 791 25.55 -13.41 1.39
N GLY A 792 25.54 -12.67 2.50
CA GLY A 792 24.40 -12.68 3.42
C GLY A 792 24.78 -12.51 4.89
N VAL A 793 24.49 -11.33 5.42
CA VAL A 793 23.70 -11.14 6.66
C VAL A 793 23.15 -9.72 6.63
N GLY A 794 22.09 -9.49 5.85
CA GLY A 794 21.35 -8.22 5.87
C GLY A 794 20.40 -7.95 4.70
N ASN A 795 20.73 -8.32 3.46
CA ASN A 795 19.92 -7.96 2.29
C ASN A 795 20.00 -9.00 1.15
N GLU A 796 19.70 -10.26 1.44
CA GLU A 796 19.50 -11.26 0.37
C GLU A 796 18.39 -10.79 -0.60
N PRO A 797 18.38 -11.23 -1.89
CA PRO A 797 17.15 -11.16 -2.68
C PRO A 797 16.01 -11.64 -1.80
N PRO A 798 14.84 -10.97 -1.80
CA PRO A 798 13.82 -11.32 -0.84
C PRO A 798 13.54 -12.82 -0.93
N PRO A 799 13.37 -13.52 0.21
CA PRO A 799 13.23 -14.98 0.24
C PRO A 799 12.01 -15.46 -0.56
N ASP A 800 11.20 -14.55 -1.07
CA ASP A 800 10.06 -14.76 -1.95
C ASP A 800 10.37 -15.02 -3.43
N LEU A 801 11.63 -14.84 -3.87
CA LEU A 801 12.01 -15.04 -5.27
C LEU A 801 12.07 -16.52 -5.67
N ASP A 802 11.28 -16.88 -6.68
CA ASP A 802 11.44 -18.17 -7.36
C ASP A 802 12.67 -18.12 -8.27
N LEU A 803 13.79 -18.63 -7.77
CA LEU A 803 15.08 -18.52 -8.45
C LEU A 803 15.25 -19.52 -9.62
N THR A 804 14.24 -20.33 -9.93
CA THR A 804 14.39 -21.43 -10.91
C THR A 804 14.20 -21.02 -12.37
N ASP A 805 13.58 -19.88 -12.65
CA ASP A 805 12.93 -19.66 -13.97
C ASP A 805 13.61 -18.65 -14.92
N GLY A 806 14.86 -18.27 -14.69
CA GLY A 806 15.59 -17.40 -15.63
C GLY A 806 15.07 -15.95 -15.70
N ASP A 807 14.22 -15.58 -14.75
CA ASP A 807 13.49 -14.33 -14.59
C ASP A 807 14.40 -13.16 -14.20
N THR A 808 14.00 -11.95 -14.60
CA THR A 808 14.63 -10.69 -14.20
C THR A 808 13.81 -10.03 -13.09
N TRP A 809 14.49 -9.61 -12.02
CA TRP A 809 13.90 -9.09 -10.81
C TRP A 809 14.49 -7.74 -10.44
N VAL A 810 13.64 -6.88 -9.87
CA VAL A 810 14.03 -5.64 -9.18
C VAL A 810 13.38 -5.66 -7.82
N TRP A 811 14.09 -5.27 -6.76
CA TRP A 811 13.53 -5.22 -5.42
C TRP A 811 13.98 -3.97 -4.66
N GLY A 812 13.22 -3.68 -3.60
CA GLY A 812 13.30 -2.40 -2.91
C GLY A 812 12.07 -2.13 -2.07
N HIS A 813 11.88 -0.87 -1.69
CA HIS A 813 10.82 -0.47 -0.76
C HIS A 813 9.98 0.65 -1.37
N PHE A 814 8.66 0.57 -1.18
CA PHE A 814 7.82 1.75 -1.44
C PHE A 814 8.07 2.76 -0.34
N VAL A 815 8.42 3.97 -0.76
CA VAL A 815 8.72 5.09 0.13
C VAL A 815 7.75 6.23 -0.18
N ASN A 816 7.49 7.06 0.82
CA ASN A 816 6.76 8.29 0.62
C ASN A 816 7.76 9.42 0.39
N ASP A 817 7.68 10.03 -0.78
CA ASP A 817 8.44 11.22 -1.13
C ASP A 817 7.51 12.22 -1.84
N VAL A 818 7.62 13.50 -1.51
CA VAL A 818 6.89 14.57 -2.20
C VAL A 818 7.79 15.04 -3.31
N GLN A 819 7.45 14.67 -4.54
CA GLN A 819 8.30 14.94 -5.69
C GLN A 819 8.57 16.45 -5.83
N PRO A 820 9.82 16.87 -6.06
CA PRO A 820 10.11 18.24 -6.42
C PRO A 820 9.45 18.60 -7.75
N ASN A 821 9.03 19.87 -7.86
CA ASN A 821 8.27 20.49 -8.97
C ASN A 821 8.79 20.23 -10.41
N ALA A 822 10.05 19.78 -10.59
CA ALA A 822 10.69 19.71 -11.91
C ALA A 822 10.10 18.63 -12.85
N SER A 823 9.42 17.61 -12.33
CA SER A 823 8.83 16.50 -13.10
C SER A 823 7.29 16.58 -13.23
N THR A 824 6.65 17.58 -12.60
CA THR A 824 5.19 17.69 -12.47
C THR A 824 4.62 18.83 -13.32
N SER A 825 3.43 18.66 -13.90
CA SER A 825 2.77 19.72 -14.70
C SER A 825 1.86 20.68 -13.89
N GLY A 826 1.78 20.55 -12.57
CA GLY A 826 0.89 21.32 -11.69
C GLY A 826 0.06 20.43 -10.75
N GLY A 827 -0.81 21.04 -9.94
CA GLY A 827 -1.75 20.32 -9.07
C GLY A 827 -3.19 20.36 -9.60
N THR A 828 -3.99 19.39 -9.16
CA THR A 828 -5.38 19.20 -9.60
C THR A 828 -6.40 20.06 -8.84
N GLY A 829 -5.98 20.81 -7.81
CA GLY A 829 -6.87 21.47 -6.85
C GLY A 829 -7.44 20.54 -5.78
N ILE A 830 -7.11 19.24 -5.81
CA ILE A 830 -7.56 18.24 -4.82
C ILE A 830 -6.45 18.04 -3.80
N ILE A 831 -6.78 18.18 -2.51
CA ILE A 831 -5.84 17.94 -1.40
C ILE A 831 -5.33 16.49 -1.47
N CYS A 832 -4.01 16.32 -1.56
CA CYS A 832 -3.38 15.01 -1.63
C CYS A 832 -3.35 14.32 -0.24
N ASN A 833 -3.35 12.99 -0.19
CA ASN A 833 -3.04 12.26 1.04
C ASN A 833 -1.93 11.23 0.81
N PRO A 834 -0.66 11.62 0.81
CA PRO A 834 0.45 10.72 0.50
C PRO A 834 0.62 9.56 1.49
N GLY A 835 0.05 9.66 2.70
CA GLY A 835 0.01 8.53 3.65
C GLY A 835 -1.08 7.49 3.33
N ALA A 836 -2.10 7.86 2.56
CA ALA A 836 -3.26 7.02 2.25
C ALA A 836 -3.47 6.76 0.75
N SER A 837 -2.75 7.47 -0.12
CA SER A 837 -2.84 7.30 -1.58
C SER A 837 -1.45 7.22 -2.20
N PHE A 838 -1.30 6.30 -3.14
CA PHE A 838 -0.21 6.29 -4.11
C PHE A 838 -0.45 7.32 -5.22
N GLN A 839 -0.91 8.52 -4.84
CA GLN A 839 -1.02 9.64 -5.75
C GLN A 839 0.20 10.52 -5.48
N PRO A 840 0.99 10.86 -6.52
CA PRO A 840 2.11 11.76 -6.36
C PRO A 840 1.57 13.12 -5.96
N CYS A 841 2.07 13.64 -4.85
CA CYS A 841 1.67 14.94 -4.34
C CYS A 841 2.66 16.00 -4.80
N VAL A 842 2.15 17.19 -5.08
CA VAL A 842 2.93 18.36 -5.45
C VAL A 842 2.56 19.54 -4.57
N ALA A 843 3.55 20.33 -4.18
CA ALA A 843 3.35 21.59 -3.48
C ALA A 843 2.97 22.67 -4.50
N VAL A 844 1.76 23.21 -4.39
CA VAL A 844 1.23 24.27 -5.26
C VAL A 844 1.07 25.56 -4.47
N LEU A 845 1.61 26.65 -4.99
CA LEU A 845 1.32 27.99 -4.49
C LEU A 845 -0.11 28.36 -4.91
N VAL A 846 -1.04 28.41 -3.96
CA VAL A 846 -2.48 28.65 -4.19
C VAL A 846 -2.90 30.07 -3.87
N GLU A 847 -2.05 30.82 -3.17
CA GLU A 847 -2.30 32.22 -2.79
C GLU A 847 -1.01 33.03 -2.70
#